data_AF-A0A4U7DZT2-F1
#
_entry.id   AF-A0A4U7DZT2-F1
#
_cell.length_a   1.000
_cell.length_b   1.000
_cell.length_c   1.000
_cell.angle_alpha   90.00
_cell.angle_beta   90.00
_cell.angle_gamma   90.00
#
_symmetry.space_group_name_H-M   'P 1'
#
loop_
_entity.id
_entity.type
_entity.pdbx_description
1 polymer ?
#
loop_
_entity_poly.entity_id
_entity_poly.type
_entity_poly.pdbx_seq_one_letter_code
_entity_poly.pdbx_strand_id
1 'polypeptide(L)'
;MANARALLVHPEEGSDRIETALGAAGFEVTRTDTASSAVAKATTGEYDCVVSEYALAGDDGVALATAIEESDAGVPVVMFTETDEEGVPEAAFENGVDRFLQKNGSASIERLVSDVSTVCSGVPTSEPRQDVSDHEPSAGEVTRAVEDAPIGISMSDPDLPDYPLVYVNNAWEEHTGYPVEEALGRNPRFLQGPGTDPETVDEIGEAIANEEEATVEIRNYRRDGTPFWNELTVAPIYDEEGELAHYVGFQNDISERKAAERLAEERAEKLATERRSLDRVLGRVNGLFSDISRILVENRDSGVISERVCEVVAGEPGYAGGWIGEVSSATGRLEIRAASGVAVESGATFDIEETPAEVRETVETGEPHSGSIEHVADGPLEPKTAGGRRLLVVPLTYGERQYGLLAIYGSGADVLDRRERRVCESVGKMIANGLHSIETTEILTTDRVVELVVGIRDSTASLARIADAVGGEVEHLGTTRLDDDACELYFRADGEGVDLDELASLPLVESMRTVSETNDGVSFAVTITESPPLTQLADHGGVVAEATATPEGATLTIEAPPERDVRSILDVFRDEYEGVELRSRVERESRDRTVAEFAAAVDERLTDRQRAALKTAELNGYFEWPRPVDGSEIAERMGITRQTFHQHLRAAERKLVEAYVDPRSN
;
A
#
# COMPACT_ATOMS: atom_id res chain seq x y z
N MET A 1 37.75 27.08 -68.09
CA MET A 1 37.33 26.22 -66.96
C MET A 1 35.88 25.89 -67.22
N ALA A 2 35.49 24.62 -67.17
CA ALA A 2 34.08 24.26 -67.31
C ALA A 2 33.32 24.90 -66.13
N ASN A 3 32.18 25.52 -66.40
CA ASN A 3 31.31 26.00 -65.34
C ASN A 3 30.80 24.77 -64.57
N ALA A 4 30.91 24.78 -63.25
CA ALA A 4 30.40 23.70 -62.41
C ALA A 4 28.88 23.60 -62.58
N ARG A 5 28.34 22.38 -62.68
CA ARG A 5 26.93 22.11 -62.97
C ARG A 5 26.19 21.79 -61.68
N ALA A 6 25.23 22.63 -61.31
CA ALA A 6 24.42 22.45 -60.10
C ALA A 6 23.01 21.99 -60.47
N LEU A 7 22.52 20.93 -59.83
CA LEU A 7 21.13 20.49 -59.97
C LEU A 7 20.30 21.12 -58.83
N LEU A 8 19.40 22.05 -59.17
CA LEU A 8 18.50 22.69 -58.22
C LEU A 8 17.17 21.94 -58.17
N VAL A 9 16.86 21.37 -57.01
CA VAL A 9 15.63 20.62 -56.72
C VAL A 9 14.74 21.45 -55.82
N HIS A 10 13.72 22.09 -56.41
CA HIS A 10 12.87 23.04 -55.70
C HIS A 10 11.50 23.12 -56.38
N PRO A 11 10.39 23.26 -55.62
CA PRO A 11 9.07 23.54 -56.21
C PRO A 11 9.09 24.85 -57.02
N GLU A 12 8.29 24.96 -58.09
CA GLU A 12 8.39 26.07 -59.07
C GLU A 12 8.28 27.49 -58.46
N GLU A 13 7.66 27.66 -57.29
CA GLU A 13 7.60 28.94 -56.58
C GLU A 13 8.83 29.15 -55.68
N GLY A 14 9.71 30.12 -56.01
CA GLY A 14 10.78 30.60 -55.11
C GLY A 14 12.23 30.28 -55.53
N SER A 15 12.44 29.44 -56.55
CA SER A 15 13.78 29.03 -57.00
C SER A 15 14.55 30.08 -57.81
N ASP A 16 13.88 31.11 -58.35
CA ASP A 16 14.48 32.11 -59.24
C ASP A 16 15.65 32.88 -58.62
N ARG A 17 15.56 33.17 -57.32
CA ARG A 17 16.63 33.88 -56.61
C ARG A 17 17.86 33.00 -56.38
N ILE A 18 17.64 31.72 -56.10
CA ILE A 18 18.72 30.73 -55.89
C ILE A 18 19.44 30.47 -57.21
N GLU A 19 18.69 30.24 -58.29
CA GLU A 19 19.29 30.04 -59.61
C GLU A 19 20.09 31.26 -60.05
N THR A 20 19.53 32.47 -59.88
CA THR A 20 20.24 33.71 -60.24
C THR A 20 21.55 33.87 -59.46
N ALA A 21 21.55 33.54 -58.16
CA ALA A 21 22.72 33.65 -57.31
C ALA A 21 23.81 32.62 -57.66
N LEU A 22 23.43 31.36 -57.88
CA LEU A 22 24.36 30.32 -58.32
C LEU A 22 24.90 30.60 -59.73
N GLY A 23 24.06 31.08 -60.65
CA GLY A 23 24.47 31.51 -61.98
C GLY A 23 25.45 32.67 -61.94
N ALA A 24 25.23 33.67 -61.08
CA ALA A 24 26.16 34.78 -60.88
C ALA A 24 27.52 34.33 -60.30
N ALA A 25 27.53 33.24 -59.53
CA ALA A 25 28.75 32.60 -59.02
C ALA A 25 29.44 31.69 -60.03
N GLY A 26 28.89 31.53 -61.24
CA GLY A 26 29.50 30.78 -62.34
C GLY A 26 29.01 29.33 -62.47
N PHE A 27 27.94 28.93 -61.78
CA PHE A 27 27.34 27.60 -61.93
C PHE A 27 26.35 27.54 -63.10
N GLU A 28 26.36 26.45 -63.85
CA GLU A 28 25.31 26.11 -64.80
C GLU A 28 24.21 25.33 -64.07
N VAL A 29 23.06 25.97 -63.86
CA VAL A 29 21.99 25.42 -63.02
C VAL A 29 20.95 24.71 -63.87
N THR A 30 20.64 23.46 -63.54
CA THR A 30 19.48 22.74 -64.10
C THR A 30 18.40 22.59 -63.03
N ARG A 31 17.14 22.83 -63.38
CA ARG A 31 16.01 22.69 -62.45
C ARG A 31 15.30 21.35 -62.55
N THR A 32 14.74 20.92 -61.43
CA THR A 32 13.77 19.85 -61.30
C THR A 32 12.92 20.07 -60.04
N ASP A 33 11.71 19.52 -60.03
CA ASP A 33 10.66 19.78 -59.04
C ASP A 33 10.36 18.57 -58.14
N THR A 34 10.80 17.38 -58.55
CA THR A 34 10.57 16.11 -57.86
C THR A 34 11.87 15.39 -57.52
N ALA A 35 11.88 14.67 -56.38
CA ALA A 35 13.02 13.87 -55.93
C ALA A 35 13.40 12.77 -56.96
N SER A 36 12.43 12.03 -57.49
CA SER A 36 12.71 10.94 -58.44
C SER A 36 13.38 11.44 -59.74
N SER A 37 12.97 12.61 -60.24
CA SER A 37 13.63 13.24 -61.40
C SER A 37 15.03 13.74 -61.04
N ALA A 38 15.22 14.23 -59.82
CA ALA A 38 16.53 14.64 -59.34
C ALA A 38 17.52 13.46 -59.24
N VAL A 39 17.13 12.33 -58.67
CA VAL A 39 17.96 11.10 -58.60
C VAL A 39 18.34 10.64 -60.01
N ALA A 40 17.37 10.57 -60.93
CA ALA A 40 17.62 10.15 -62.31
C ALA A 40 18.60 11.07 -63.05
N LYS A 41 18.63 12.37 -62.70
CA LYS A 41 19.58 13.33 -63.27
C LYS A 41 20.94 13.29 -62.57
N ALA A 42 20.97 13.21 -61.23
CA ALA A 42 22.21 13.16 -60.46
C ALA A 42 23.08 11.94 -60.84
N THR A 43 22.44 10.79 -61.07
CA THR A 43 23.11 9.53 -61.48
C THR A 43 23.72 9.55 -62.88
N THR A 44 23.45 10.59 -63.70
CA THR A 44 24.11 10.74 -65.01
C THR A 44 25.59 11.10 -64.91
N GLY A 45 26.05 11.55 -63.73
CA GLY A 45 27.42 12.03 -63.51
C GLY A 45 27.70 13.39 -64.15
N GLU A 46 26.65 14.11 -64.57
CA GLU A 46 26.78 15.42 -65.20
C GLU A 46 26.77 16.60 -64.22
N TYR A 47 26.52 16.36 -62.93
CA TYR A 47 26.38 17.41 -61.93
C TYR A 47 27.46 17.33 -60.85
N ASP A 48 27.95 18.48 -60.43
CA ASP A 48 29.00 18.63 -59.41
C ASP A 48 28.41 18.80 -58.00
N CYS A 49 27.13 19.18 -57.89
CA CYS A 49 26.37 19.18 -56.64
C CYS A 49 24.86 19.15 -56.89
N VAL A 50 24.11 18.72 -55.88
CA VAL A 50 22.65 18.87 -55.81
C VAL A 50 22.30 19.87 -54.72
N VAL A 51 21.47 20.86 -55.03
CA VAL A 51 20.91 21.80 -54.07
C VAL A 51 19.42 21.50 -53.94
N SER A 52 18.97 21.06 -52.77
CA SER A 52 17.59 20.61 -52.55
C SER A 52 16.85 21.40 -51.49
N GLU A 53 15.58 21.69 -51.75
CA GLU A 53 14.59 22.00 -50.72
C GLU A 53 14.19 20.72 -49.95
N TYR A 54 13.74 20.85 -48.70
CA TYR A 54 13.21 19.75 -47.90
C TYR A 54 11.81 19.34 -48.38
N ALA A 55 10.89 20.30 -48.54
CA ALA A 55 9.54 20.02 -49.01
C ALA A 55 9.49 19.89 -50.55
N LEU A 56 9.54 18.65 -51.05
CA LEU A 56 9.44 18.35 -52.49
C LEU A 56 8.08 17.74 -52.84
N ALA A 57 7.75 17.72 -54.14
CA ALA A 57 6.51 17.12 -54.61
C ALA A 57 6.64 15.58 -54.66
N GLY A 58 5.99 14.90 -53.70
CA GLY A 58 5.83 13.44 -53.68
C GLY A 58 6.77 12.69 -52.72
N ASP A 59 7.91 13.28 -52.37
CA ASP A 59 8.90 12.81 -51.38
C ASP A 59 9.52 14.05 -50.71
N ASP A 60 10.41 13.87 -49.74
CA ASP A 60 11.18 14.94 -49.11
C ASP A 60 12.65 14.98 -49.54
N GLY A 61 13.33 16.07 -49.22
CA GLY A 61 14.73 16.28 -49.55
C GLY A 61 15.69 15.34 -48.82
N VAL A 62 15.28 14.74 -47.70
CA VAL A 62 16.10 13.74 -46.97
C VAL A 62 16.05 12.42 -47.73
N ALA A 63 14.86 11.97 -48.12
CA ALA A 63 14.68 10.79 -48.97
C ALA A 63 15.41 10.91 -50.32
N LEU A 64 15.47 12.12 -50.89
CA LEU A 64 16.30 12.40 -52.07
C LEU A 64 17.79 12.16 -51.79
N ALA A 65 18.32 12.69 -50.68
CA ALA A 65 19.72 12.54 -50.32
C ALA A 65 20.08 11.07 -50.09
N THR A 66 19.24 10.33 -49.35
CA THR A 66 19.37 8.87 -49.17
C THR A 66 19.42 8.15 -50.52
N ALA A 67 18.51 8.47 -51.43
CA ALA A 67 18.45 7.81 -52.73
C ALA A 67 19.66 8.12 -53.63
N ILE A 68 20.25 9.32 -53.53
CA ILE A 68 21.49 9.69 -54.22
C ILE A 68 22.68 8.91 -53.64
N GLU A 69 22.76 8.80 -52.32
CA GLU A 69 23.79 8.05 -51.60
C GLU A 69 23.71 6.55 -51.94
N GLU A 70 22.52 5.94 -51.87
CA GLU A 70 22.29 4.53 -52.24
C GLU A 70 22.59 4.22 -53.71
N SER A 71 22.54 5.24 -54.57
CA SER A 71 22.84 5.09 -56.00
C SER A 71 24.34 5.19 -56.31
N ASP A 72 25.21 5.41 -55.30
CA ASP A 72 26.66 5.62 -55.46
C ASP A 72 27.00 6.74 -56.46
N ALA A 73 26.13 7.75 -56.60
CA ALA A 73 26.33 8.82 -57.56
C ALA A 73 27.54 9.71 -57.21
N GLY A 74 27.92 9.76 -55.93
CA GLY A 74 29.06 10.53 -55.43
C GLY A 74 28.93 12.05 -55.60
N VAL A 75 27.72 12.53 -55.88
CA VAL A 75 27.43 13.96 -56.04
C VAL A 75 26.96 14.50 -54.69
N PRO A 76 27.63 15.52 -54.14
CA PRO A 76 27.28 16.02 -52.83
C PRO A 76 25.98 16.82 -52.82
N VAL A 77 25.24 16.73 -51.71
CA VAL A 77 23.90 17.30 -51.52
C VAL A 77 23.93 18.43 -50.50
N VAL A 78 23.51 19.62 -50.92
CA VAL A 78 23.31 20.79 -50.06
C VAL A 78 21.81 21.02 -49.88
N MET A 79 21.33 20.87 -48.65
CA MET A 79 19.94 21.15 -48.31
C MET A 79 19.77 22.61 -47.92
N PHE A 80 18.88 23.31 -48.63
CA PHE A 80 18.57 24.73 -48.39
C PHE A 80 17.07 24.91 -48.22
N THR A 81 16.62 25.01 -46.97
CA THR A 81 15.20 24.84 -46.62
C THR A 81 14.64 25.93 -45.71
N GLU A 82 13.35 26.23 -45.85
CA GLU A 82 12.60 27.08 -44.91
C GLU A 82 12.14 26.32 -43.65
N THR A 83 12.27 24.99 -43.61
CA THR A 83 11.77 24.20 -42.48
C THR A 83 12.54 24.51 -41.19
N ASP A 84 11.80 24.62 -40.09
CA ASP A 84 12.31 24.75 -38.72
C ASP A 84 11.93 23.55 -37.85
N GLU A 85 11.44 22.47 -38.46
CA GLU A 85 11.08 21.23 -37.78
C GLU A 85 12.26 20.64 -36.99
N GLU A 86 12.04 20.38 -35.70
CA GLU A 86 13.03 19.74 -34.82
C GLU A 86 13.38 18.34 -35.34
N GLY A 87 14.67 18.03 -35.40
CA GLY A 87 15.20 16.73 -35.85
C GLY A 87 15.49 16.65 -37.35
N VAL A 88 14.99 17.56 -38.19
CA VAL A 88 15.28 17.54 -39.64
C VAL A 88 16.78 17.74 -39.96
N PRO A 89 17.52 18.65 -39.29
CA PRO A 89 18.96 18.80 -39.56
C PRO A 89 19.76 17.53 -39.22
N GLU A 90 19.41 16.86 -38.12
CA GLU A 90 20.09 15.62 -37.69
C GLU A 90 19.80 14.49 -38.68
N ALA A 91 18.52 14.29 -39.04
CA ALA A 91 18.12 13.32 -40.05
C ALA A 91 18.76 13.61 -41.42
N ALA A 92 18.91 14.87 -41.82
CA ALA A 92 19.56 15.23 -43.08
C ALA A 92 21.03 14.77 -43.12
N PHE A 93 21.82 15.03 -42.07
CA PHE A 93 23.22 14.61 -42.03
C PHE A 93 23.40 13.09 -41.93
N GLU A 94 22.50 12.39 -41.21
CA GLU A 94 22.52 10.92 -41.13
C GLU A 94 22.22 10.24 -42.47
N ASN A 95 21.59 10.96 -43.40
CA ASN A 95 21.07 10.43 -44.67
C ASN A 95 21.74 11.08 -45.90
N GLY A 96 23.02 11.43 -45.78
CA GLY A 96 23.84 11.77 -46.95
C GLY A 96 23.79 13.24 -47.39
N VAL A 97 23.28 14.17 -46.57
CA VAL A 97 23.39 15.61 -46.84
C VAL A 97 24.74 16.15 -46.36
N ASP A 98 25.53 16.76 -47.25
CA ASP A 98 26.85 17.32 -46.95
C ASP A 98 26.77 18.66 -46.20
N ARG A 99 25.77 19.49 -46.52
CA ARG A 99 25.54 20.80 -45.89
C ARG A 99 24.06 21.08 -45.72
N PHE A 100 23.68 21.53 -44.53
CA PHE A 100 22.33 21.97 -44.22
C PHE A 100 22.30 23.47 -43.93
N LEU A 101 21.41 24.20 -44.61
CA LEU A 101 21.26 25.65 -44.49
C LEU A 101 19.78 26.03 -44.39
N GLN A 102 19.47 26.87 -43.40
CA GLN A 102 18.14 27.43 -43.23
C GLN A 102 17.99 28.76 -43.98
N LYS A 103 16.86 28.95 -44.67
CA LYS A 103 16.55 30.15 -45.45
C LYS A 103 16.13 31.32 -44.55
N ASN A 104 17.13 32.03 -44.00
CA ASN A 104 16.90 33.16 -43.10
C ASN A 104 17.20 34.52 -43.78
N GLY A 105 16.58 34.79 -44.93
CA GLY A 105 16.72 36.05 -45.69
C GLY A 105 17.93 36.09 -46.65
N SER A 106 18.29 37.27 -47.17
CA SER A 106 19.27 37.39 -48.28
C SER A 106 20.68 36.92 -47.94
N ALA A 107 21.11 37.03 -46.67
CA ALA A 107 22.41 36.54 -46.21
C ALA A 107 22.55 35.00 -46.32
N SER A 108 21.43 34.27 -46.28
CA SER A 108 21.42 32.81 -46.43
C SER A 108 21.71 32.38 -47.87
N ILE A 109 21.41 33.21 -48.88
CA ILE A 109 21.73 32.94 -50.29
C ILE A 109 23.24 33.10 -50.56
N GLU A 110 23.88 34.12 -49.98
CA GLU A 110 25.34 34.27 -50.08
C GLU A 110 26.06 33.09 -49.42
N ARG A 111 25.54 32.63 -48.28
CA ARG A 111 26.06 31.46 -47.57
C ARG A 111 25.84 30.16 -48.36
N LEU A 112 24.67 30.00 -49.00
CA LEU A 112 24.41 28.90 -49.93
C LEU A 112 25.44 28.85 -51.06
N VAL A 113 25.71 29.98 -51.71
CA VAL A 113 26.71 30.04 -52.79
C VAL A 113 28.10 29.63 -52.28
N SER A 114 28.48 30.08 -51.08
CA SER A 114 29.75 29.71 -50.44
C SER A 114 29.83 28.22 -50.15
N ASP A 115 28.78 27.63 -49.57
CA ASP A 115 28.77 26.22 -49.18
C ASP A 115 28.71 25.31 -50.41
N VAL A 116 27.92 25.65 -51.43
CA VAL A 116 27.91 24.96 -52.73
C VAL A 116 29.29 25.00 -53.39
N SER A 117 29.96 26.16 -53.37
CA SER A 117 31.33 26.28 -53.90
C SER A 117 32.35 25.45 -53.12
N THR A 118 32.19 25.38 -51.80
CA THR A 118 33.06 24.60 -50.91
C THR A 118 32.89 23.11 -51.17
N VAL A 119 31.65 22.66 -51.23
CA VAL A 119 31.28 21.27 -51.45
C VAL A 119 31.70 20.79 -52.85
N CYS A 120 31.53 21.60 -53.89
CA CYS A 120 31.97 21.27 -55.25
C CYS A 120 33.49 21.25 -55.42
N SER A 121 34.26 21.92 -54.55
CA SER A 121 35.72 22.02 -54.69
C SER A 121 36.49 20.93 -53.92
N GLY A 122 35.81 20.12 -53.10
CA GLY A 122 36.38 18.93 -52.45
C GLY A 122 37.51 19.20 -51.43
N VAL A 123 37.62 20.42 -50.91
CA VAL A 123 38.63 20.77 -49.90
C VAL A 123 38.03 20.62 -48.50
N PRO A 124 38.50 19.67 -47.65
CA PRO A 124 38.10 19.61 -46.26
C PRO A 124 38.69 20.81 -45.52
N THR A 125 37.85 21.59 -44.85
CA THR A 125 38.26 22.72 -44.01
C THR A 125 38.90 22.20 -42.72
N SER A 126 40.21 22.03 -42.70
CA SER A 126 40.99 22.04 -41.45
C SER A 126 41.05 23.49 -40.95
N GLU A 127 40.55 23.74 -39.74
CA GLU A 127 40.73 25.03 -39.08
C GLU A 127 42.23 25.42 -39.07
N PRO A 128 42.59 26.69 -39.30
CA PRO A 128 43.98 27.10 -39.25
C PRO A 128 44.52 26.87 -37.83
N ARG A 129 45.41 25.90 -37.67
CA ARG A 129 46.19 25.70 -36.45
C ARG A 129 46.96 27.00 -36.17
N GLN A 130 46.77 27.56 -34.98
CA GLN A 130 47.53 28.72 -34.55
C GLN A 130 49.01 28.35 -34.45
N ASP A 131 49.88 29.22 -34.97
CA ASP A 131 51.33 29.06 -34.83
C ASP A 131 51.74 29.25 -33.36
N VAL A 132 52.34 28.22 -32.78
CA VAL A 132 52.77 28.15 -31.37
C VAL A 132 54.28 28.02 -31.21
N SER A 133 55.08 28.12 -32.28
CA SER A 133 56.53 27.86 -32.24
C SER A 133 57.31 28.75 -31.25
N ASP A 134 56.81 29.96 -30.94
CA ASP A 134 57.42 30.86 -29.94
C ASP A 134 56.81 30.74 -28.52
N HIS A 135 55.86 29.81 -28.32
CA HIS A 135 55.14 29.59 -27.06
C HIS A 135 55.31 28.15 -26.54
N GLU A 136 56.20 27.36 -27.15
CA GLU A 136 56.55 26.05 -26.64
C GLU A 136 57.19 26.19 -25.25
N PRO A 137 56.73 25.41 -24.25
CA PRO A 137 57.27 25.50 -22.90
C PRO A 137 58.75 25.14 -22.92
N SER A 138 59.56 25.90 -22.19
CA SER A 138 60.97 25.57 -22.02
C SER A 138 61.13 24.24 -21.28
N ALA A 139 62.27 23.58 -21.45
CA ALA A 139 62.57 22.33 -20.74
C ALA A 139 62.39 22.46 -19.21
N GLY A 140 62.73 23.62 -18.63
CA GLY A 140 62.53 23.87 -17.20
C GLY A 140 61.07 24.05 -16.78
N GLU A 141 60.20 24.53 -17.68
CA GLU A 141 58.75 24.60 -17.44
C GLU A 141 58.11 23.22 -17.55
N VAL A 142 58.55 22.38 -18.49
CA VAL A 142 58.14 20.97 -18.60
C VAL A 142 58.59 20.18 -17.37
N THR A 143 59.84 20.31 -16.93
CA THR A 143 60.33 19.68 -15.69
C THR A 143 59.50 20.10 -14.49
N ARG A 144 59.18 21.39 -14.34
CA ARG A 144 58.34 21.86 -13.23
C ARG A 144 56.93 21.27 -13.30
N ALA A 145 56.35 21.15 -14.49
CA ALA A 145 55.05 20.52 -14.67
C ALA A 145 55.04 19.03 -14.28
N VAL A 146 56.15 18.31 -14.51
CA VAL A 146 56.35 16.92 -14.06
C VAL A 146 56.53 16.85 -12.53
N GLU A 147 57.28 17.77 -11.95
CA GLU A 147 57.50 17.85 -10.50
C GLU A 147 56.24 18.20 -9.69
N ASP A 148 55.40 19.08 -10.23
CA ASP A 148 54.15 19.55 -9.61
C ASP A 148 52.94 18.68 -10.00
N ALA A 149 53.14 17.63 -10.80
CA ALA A 149 52.07 16.73 -11.18
C ALA A 149 51.50 16.00 -9.94
N PRO A 150 50.17 15.89 -9.78
CA PRO A 150 49.56 15.22 -8.63
C PRO A 150 49.71 13.69 -8.65
N ILE A 151 50.20 13.14 -9.77
CA ILE A 151 50.50 11.73 -9.93
C ILE A 151 51.97 11.47 -9.62
N GLY A 152 52.26 10.34 -8.99
CA GLY A 152 53.63 9.88 -8.82
C GLY A 152 54.22 9.58 -10.19
N ILE A 153 55.39 10.14 -10.49
CA ILE A 153 56.13 9.89 -11.71
C ILE A 153 57.49 9.36 -11.31
N SER A 154 57.88 8.27 -11.96
CA SER A 154 59.15 7.59 -11.74
C SER A 154 59.75 7.17 -13.06
N MET A 155 61.09 7.12 -13.14
CA MET A 155 61.77 6.52 -14.28
C MET A 155 62.76 5.47 -13.79
N SER A 156 62.78 4.33 -14.48
CA SER A 156 63.73 3.23 -14.29
C SER A 156 64.63 3.08 -15.51
N ASP A 157 65.89 2.75 -15.27
CA ASP A 157 66.89 2.57 -16.32
C ASP A 157 67.10 1.07 -16.58
N PRO A 158 66.72 0.54 -17.77
CA PRO A 158 66.86 -0.86 -18.12
C PRO A 158 68.31 -1.30 -18.41
N ASP A 159 69.23 -0.37 -18.70
CA ASP A 159 70.65 -0.69 -18.93
C ASP A 159 71.39 -1.01 -17.62
N LEU A 160 70.84 -0.57 -16.48
CA LEU A 160 71.37 -0.86 -15.18
C LEU A 160 70.82 -2.19 -14.63
N PRO A 161 71.64 -2.98 -13.90
CA PRO A 161 71.19 -4.23 -13.30
C PRO A 161 69.97 -4.00 -12.40
N ASP A 162 68.92 -4.79 -12.62
CA ASP A 162 67.69 -4.78 -11.82
C ASP A 162 66.75 -3.57 -12.04
N TYR A 163 66.91 -2.81 -13.13
CA TYR A 163 65.96 -1.75 -13.55
C TYR A 163 65.73 -0.70 -12.44
N PRO A 164 66.80 -0.16 -11.82
CA PRO A 164 66.66 0.73 -10.67
C PRO A 164 66.01 2.05 -11.06
N LEU A 165 65.32 2.67 -10.10
CA LEU A 165 64.81 4.03 -10.23
C LEU A 165 65.95 5.03 -10.39
N VAL A 166 65.89 5.85 -11.43
CA VAL A 166 66.83 6.95 -11.71
C VAL A 166 66.19 8.33 -11.54
N TYR A 167 64.86 8.39 -11.47
CA TYR A 167 64.10 9.61 -11.19
C TYR A 167 62.79 9.29 -10.47
N VAL A 168 62.37 10.18 -9.57
CA VAL A 168 61.04 10.24 -8.95
C VAL A 168 60.66 11.71 -8.73
N ASN A 169 59.38 12.06 -8.87
CA ASN A 169 58.87 13.41 -8.57
C ASN A 169 58.38 13.55 -7.12
N ASN A 170 57.98 14.77 -6.73
CA ASN A 170 57.49 15.04 -5.36
C ASN A 170 56.25 14.21 -4.99
N ALA A 171 55.28 14.05 -5.90
CA ALA A 171 54.08 13.26 -5.63
C ALA A 171 54.40 11.77 -5.41
N TRP A 172 55.44 11.22 -6.05
CA TRP A 172 55.90 9.86 -5.81
C TRP A 172 56.40 9.68 -4.37
N GLU A 173 57.21 10.62 -3.87
CA GLU A 173 57.70 10.63 -2.49
C GLU A 173 56.54 10.78 -1.49
N GLU A 174 55.56 11.64 -1.79
CA GLU A 174 54.37 11.83 -0.96
C GLU A 174 53.51 10.55 -0.89
N HIS A 175 53.19 9.94 -2.03
CA HIS A 175 52.32 8.76 -2.12
C HIS A 175 52.94 7.53 -1.46
N THR A 176 54.25 7.34 -1.63
CA THR A 176 54.97 6.15 -1.13
C THR A 176 55.59 6.36 0.26
N GLY A 177 55.81 7.60 0.68
CA GLY A 177 56.49 7.97 1.92
C GLY A 177 57.99 7.62 1.93
N TYR A 178 58.57 7.25 0.79
CA TYR A 178 60.01 7.00 0.66
C TYR A 178 60.73 8.25 0.17
N PRO A 179 61.74 8.75 0.90
CA PRO A 179 62.51 9.89 0.42
C PRO A 179 63.27 9.52 -0.84
N VAL A 180 63.43 10.48 -1.76
CA VAL A 180 64.10 10.29 -3.07
C VAL A 180 65.44 9.55 -2.91
N GLU A 181 66.22 9.92 -1.91
CA GLU A 181 67.55 9.37 -1.61
C GLU A 181 67.52 7.86 -1.25
N GLU A 182 66.42 7.38 -0.67
CA GLU A 182 66.19 5.96 -0.35
C GLU A 182 65.54 5.18 -1.50
N ALA A 183 64.92 5.88 -2.46
CA ALA A 183 64.20 5.30 -3.59
C ALA A 183 65.10 5.10 -4.82
N LEU A 184 65.94 6.10 -5.13
CA LEU A 184 66.87 6.03 -6.26
C LEU A 184 67.87 4.87 -6.11
N GLY A 185 68.18 4.22 -7.23
CA GLY A 185 69.08 3.06 -7.27
C GLY A 185 68.43 1.73 -6.88
N ARG A 186 67.12 1.68 -6.64
CA ARG A 186 66.40 0.46 -6.27
C ARG A 186 65.28 0.15 -7.24
N ASN A 187 65.00 -1.13 -7.44
CA ASN A 187 63.84 -1.54 -8.22
C ASN A 187 62.52 -1.22 -7.47
N PRO A 188 61.50 -0.64 -8.12
CA PRO A 188 60.22 -0.27 -7.49
C PRO A 188 59.49 -1.41 -6.76
N ARG A 189 59.82 -2.68 -7.03
CA ARG A 189 59.18 -3.84 -6.38
C ARG A 189 59.31 -3.86 -4.86
N PHE A 190 60.19 -3.05 -4.24
CA PHE A 190 60.21 -2.92 -2.79
C PHE A 190 58.93 -2.32 -2.20
N LEU A 191 58.08 -1.70 -3.02
CA LEU A 191 56.74 -1.25 -2.64
C LEU A 191 55.74 -2.41 -2.51
N GLN A 192 56.08 -3.63 -2.98
CA GLN A 192 55.23 -4.80 -2.89
C GLN A 192 55.35 -5.46 -1.51
N GLY A 193 54.28 -6.10 -1.03
CA GLY A 193 54.22 -6.70 0.29
C GLY A 193 53.20 -7.85 0.40
N PRO A 194 52.82 -8.25 1.63
CA PRO A 194 52.09 -9.52 1.85
C PRO A 194 50.73 -9.66 1.18
N GLY A 195 50.08 -8.54 0.86
CA GLY A 195 48.77 -8.48 0.20
C GLY A 195 48.83 -8.00 -1.25
N THR A 196 50.03 -7.92 -1.84
CA THR A 196 50.21 -7.69 -3.27
C THR A 196 49.85 -8.97 -4.02
N ASP A 197 49.00 -8.86 -5.04
CA ASP A 197 48.57 -9.98 -5.86
C ASP A 197 49.71 -10.44 -6.79
N PRO A 198 50.16 -11.71 -6.71
CA PRO A 198 51.18 -12.24 -7.61
C PRO A 198 50.80 -12.17 -9.09
N GLU A 199 49.52 -12.36 -9.44
CA GLU A 199 49.09 -12.35 -10.86
C GLU A 199 49.29 -10.96 -11.47
N THR A 200 48.99 -9.89 -10.72
CA THR A 200 49.25 -8.51 -11.15
C THR A 200 50.75 -8.21 -11.28
N VAL A 201 51.60 -8.83 -10.46
CA VAL A 201 53.06 -8.66 -10.56
C VAL A 201 53.60 -9.34 -11.82
N ASP A 202 53.10 -10.53 -12.13
CA ASP A 202 53.47 -11.27 -13.34
C ASP A 202 53.05 -10.50 -14.60
N GLU A 203 51.84 -9.90 -14.62
CA GLU A 203 51.35 -9.05 -15.71
C GLU A 203 52.29 -7.85 -15.99
N ILE A 204 52.72 -7.13 -14.94
CA ILE A 204 53.70 -6.04 -15.09
C ILE A 204 55.02 -6.59 -15.65
N GLY A 205 55.47 -7.76 -15.15
CA GLY A 205 56.71 -8.39 -15.58
C GLY A 205 56.70 -8.80 -17.06
N GLU A 206 55.58 -9.35 -17.53
CA GLU A 206 55.37 -9.70 -18.94
C GLU A 206 55.36 -8.46 -19.84
N ALA A 207 54.66 -7.40 -19.44
CA ALA A 207 54.63 -6.14 -20.20
C ALA A 207 56.02 -5.51 -20.34
N ILE A 208 56.79 -5.47 -19.25
CA ILE A 208 58.18 -5.02 -19.28
C ILE A 208 59.02 -5.89 -20.23
N ALA A 209 58.90 -7.23 -20.13
CA ALA A 209 59.67 -8.15 -20.97
C ALA A 209 59.35 -8.04 -22.47
N ASN A 210 58.14 -7.60 -22.82
CA ASN A 210 57.69 -7.42 -24.21
C ASN A 210 57.84 -5.97 -24.71
N GLU A 211 58.36 -5.04 -23.89
CA GLU A 211 58.41 -3.61 -24.20
C GLU A 211 57.01 -3.01 -24.50
N GLU A 212 56.00 -3.47 -23.76
CA GLU A 212 54.61 -3.04 -23.89
C GLU A 212 54.19 -2.15 -22.71
N GLU A 213 53.21 -1.27 -22.96
CA GLU A 213 52.56 -0.49 -21.90
C GLU A 213 51.58 -1.37 -21.11
N ALA A 214 51.57 -1.22 -19.78
CA ALA A 214 50.58 -1.87 -18.92
C ALA A 214 50.06 -0.93 -17.84
N THR A 215 48.75 -0.99 -17.59
CA THR A 215 48.07 -0.28 -16.50
C THR A 215 47.38 -1.28 -15.59
N VAL A 216 47.74 -1.29 -14.30
CA VAL A 216 47.20 -2.24 -13.31
C VAL A 216 46.85 -1.56 -11.98
N GLU A 217 45.89 -2.10 -11.26
CA GLU A 217 45.60 -1.71 -9.87
C GLU A 217 46.32 -2.66 -8.91
N ILE A 218 47.49 -2.25 -8.41
CA ILE A 218 48.33 -3.09 -7.55
C ILE A 218 48.30 -2.61 -6.09
N ARG A 219 48.28 -3.55 -5.15
CA ARG A 219 48.42 -3.22 -3.73
C ARG A 219 49.89 -3.00 -3.39
N ASN A 220 50.25 -1.79 -2.97
CA ASN A 220 51.60 -1.41 -2.56
C ASN A 220 51.62 -0.99 -1.08
N TYR A 221 52.81 -0.78 -0.54
CA TYR A 221 53.07 -0.49 0.86
C TYR A 221 53.99 0.72 0.95
N ARG A 222 53.58 1.68 1.78
CA ARG A 222 54.39 2.85 2.08
C ARG A 222 55.56 2.50 2.99
N ARG A 223 56.51 3.42 3.15
CA ARG A 223 57.70 3.25 4.01
C ARG A 223 57.37 2.85 5.46
N ASP A 224 56.24 3.31 5.99
CA ASP A 224 55.74 2.98 7.33
C ASP A 224 55.04 1.61 7.42
N GLY A 225 54.87 0.92 6.31
CA GLY A 225 54.15 -0.35 6.19
C GLY A 225 52.65 -0.23 5.94
N THR A 226 52.11 0.99 5.80
CA THR A 226 50.69 1.22 5.50
C THR A 226 50.39 0.78 4.06
N PRO A 227 49.43 -0.14 3.83
CA PRO A 227 49.05 -0.54 2.48
C PRO A 227 48.27 0.57 1.77
N PHE A 228 48.46 0.69 0.47
CA PHE A 228 47.69 1.57 -0.41
C PHE A 228 47.44 0.91 -1.76
N TRP A 229 46.36 1.32 -2.43
CA TRP A 229 46.07 0.87 -3.79
C TRP A 229 46.69 1.85 -4.76
N ASN A 230 47.55 1.33 -5.62
CA ASN A 230 48.26 2.08 -6.63
C ASN A 230 47.74 1.67 -8.02
N GLU A 231 47.13 2.61 -8.72
CA GLU A 231 46.89 2.47 -10.16
C GLU A 231 48.20 2.83 -10.86
N LEU A 232 48.93 1.79 -11.25
CA LEU A 232 50.27 1.86 -11.82
C LEU A 232 50.18 1.72 -13.33
N THR A 233 50.67 2.71 -14.07
CA THR A 233 50.96 2.58 -15.51
C THR A 233 52.47 2.53 -15.72
N VAL A 234 52.96 1.54 -16.45
CA VAL A 234 54.37 1.43 -16.85
C VAL A 234 54.44 1.48 -18.37
N ALA A 235 55.25 2.38 -18.93
CA ALA A 235 55.43 2.54 -20.37
C ALA A 235 56.92 2.67 -20.74
N PRO A 236 57.36 2.09 -21.87
CA PRO A 236 58.71 2.29 -22.38
C PRO A 236 58.88 3.69 -23.01
N ILE A 237 60.05 4.30 -22.79
CA ILE A 237 60.51 5.51 -23.45
C ILE A 237 61.68 5.14 -24.35
N TYR A 238 61.59 5.54 -25.62
CA TYR A 238 62.63 5.31 -26.62
C TYR A 238 63.42 6.58 -26.89
N ASP A 239 64.69 6.43 -27.24
CA ASP A 239 65.55 7.55 -27.66
C ASP A 239 65.34 7.95 -29.14
N GLU A 240 66.16 8.88 -29.63
CA GLU A 240 66.12 9.34 -31.03
C GLU A 240 66.50 8.26 -32.05
N GLU A 241 67.18 7.20 -31.62
CA GLU A 241 67.62 6.06 -32.43
C GLU A 241 66.59 4.91 -32.42
N GLY A 242 65.53 5.04 -31.60
CA GLY A 242 64.47 4.06 -31.44
C GLY A 242 64.83 2.93 -30.49
N GLU A 243 65.91 3.08 -29.71
CA GLU A 243 66.33 2.12 -28.69
C GLU A 243 65.64 2.44 -27.35
N LEU A 244 65.33 1.41 -26.57
CA LEU A 244 64.68 1.57 -25.26
C LEU A 244 65.62 2.32 -24.31
N ALA A 245 65.25 3.55 -23.94
CA ALA A 245 66.04 4.40 -23.07
C ALA A 245 65.68 4.23 -21.59
N HIS A 246 64.38 4.24 -21.26
CA HIS A 246 63.89 4.18 -19.88
C HIS A 246 62.50 3.54 -19.83
N TYR A 247 62.07 3.11 -18.64
CA TYR A 247 60.65 2.91 -18.34
C TYR A 247 60.13 4.06 -17.49
N VAL A 248 59.00 4.64 -17.85
CA VAL A 248 58.28 5.60 -17.00
C VAL A 248 57.14 4.89 -16.28
N GLY A 249 57.05 5.12 -14.97
CA GLY A 249 55.97 4.66 -14.12
C GLY A 249 55.13 5.83 -13.64
N PHE A 250 53.82 5.77 -13.87
CA PHE A 250 52.82 6.68 -13.31
C PHE A 250 52.08 5.97 -12.18
N GLN A 251 52.07 6.54 -10.97
CA GLN A 251 51.40 6.01 -9.80
C GLN A 251 50.30 6.95 -9.32
N ASN A 252 49.08 6.44 -9.26
CA ASN A 252 47.93 7.17 -8.72
C ASN A 252 47.40 6.42 -7.49
N ASP A 253 47.36 7.09 -6.34
CA ASP A 253 46.82 6.51 -5.11
C ASP A 253 45.29 6.49 -5.16
N ILE A 254 44.73 5.32 -5.44
CA ILE A 254 43.29 5.09 -5.56
C ILE A 254 42.71 4.48 -4.27
N SER A 255 43.42 4.58 -3.13
CA SER A 255 42.98 3.99 -1.86
C SER A 255 41.63 4.53 -1.38
N GLU A 256 41.40 5.83 -1.52
CA GLU A 256 40.12 6.47 -1.16
C GLU A 256 38.98 5.97 -2.05
N ARG A 257 39.23 5.87 -3.36
CA ARG A 257 38.27 5.32 -4.33
C ARG A 257 37.90 3.87 -3.98
N LYS A 258 38.90 3.02 -3.71
CA LYS A 258 38.69 1.61 -3.31
C LYS A 258 37.95 1.47 -1.98
N ALA A 259 38.20 2.37 -1.02
CA ALA A 259 37.47 2.38 0.25
C ALA A 259 35.99 2.80 0.06
N ALA A 260 35.74 3.80 -0.79
CA ALA A 260 34.40 4.25 -1.12
C ALA A 260 33.59 3.17 -1.89
N GLU A 261 34.21 2.50 -2.87
CA GLU A 261 33.63 1.38 -3.61
C GLU A 261 33.19 0.26 -2.66
N ARG A 262 34.08 -0.19 -1.77
CA ARG A 262 33.77 -1.23 -0.78
C ARG A 262 32.62 -0.83 0.14
N LEU A 263 32.64 0.40 0.66
CA LEU A 263 31.58 0.90 1.54
C LEU A 263 30.23 1.00 0.80
N ALA A 264 30.25 1.37 -0.48
CA ALA A 264 29.05 1.41 -1.31
C ALA A 264 28.49 0.00 -1.56
N GLU A 265 29.36 -0.98 -1.83
CA GLU A 265 28.99 -2.38 -2.02
C GLU A 265 28.38 -2.99 -0.74
N GLU A 266 29.02 -2.80 0.41
CA GLU A 266 28.48 -3.24 1.72
C GLU A 266 27.10 -2.63 2.01
N ARG A 267 26.93 -1.34 1.71
CA ARG A 267 25.63 -0.66 1.86
C ARG A 267 24.58 -1.20 0.89
N ALA A 268 24.96 -1.45 -0.36
CA ALA A 268 24.06 -1.99 -1.38
C ALA A 268 23.58 -3.40 -1.01
N GLU A 269 24.48 -4.27 -0.54
CA GLU A 269 24.15 -5.62 -0.08
C GLU A 269 23.20 -5.59 1.12
N LYS A 270 23.48 -4.71 2.09
CA LYS A 270 22.61 -4.51 3.27
C LYS A 270 21.22 -4.04 2.85
N LEU A 271 21.12 -3.04 1.98
CA LEU A 271 19.85 -2.52 1.48
C LEU A 271 19.08 -3.57 0.67
N ALA A 272 19.76 -4.35 -0.17
CA ALA A 272 19.14 -5.42 -0.95
C ALA A 272 18.58 -6.54 -0.05
N THR A 273 19.27 -6.85 1.04
CA THR A 273 18.81 -7.83 2.02
C THR A 273 17.60 -7.31 2.81
N GLU A 274 17.63 -6.05 3.25
CA GLU A 274 16.49 -5.43 3.93
C GLU A 274 15.26 -5.33 3.02
N ARG A 275 15.46 -4.94 1.75
CA ARG A 275 14.38 -4.86 0.74
C ARG A 275 13.73 -6.22 0.50
N ARG A 276 14.53 -7.29 0.31
CA ARG A 276 14.00 -8.66 0.14
C ARG A 276 13.19 -9.12 1.35
N SER A 277 13.61 -8.76 2.57
CA SER A 277 12.86 -9.06 3.79
C SER A 277 11.51 -8.31 3.81
N LEU A 278 11.51 -7.02 3.48
CA LEU A 278 10.29 -6.21 3.37
C LEU A 278 9.32 -6.76 2.32
N ASP A 279 9.80 -7.06 1.11
CA ASP A 279 8.96 -7.58 0.02
C ASP A 279 8.33 -8.93 0.38
N ARG A 280 9.07 -9.79 1.09
CA ARG A 280 8.54 -11.06 1.59
C ARG A 280 7.44 -10.87 2.63
N VAL A 281 7.64 -9.96 3.60
CA VAL A 281 6.64 -9.68 4.63
C VAL A 281 5.40 -9.05 4.01
N LEU A 282 5.57 -8.02 3.17
CA LEU A 282 4.45 -7.32 2.53
C LEU A 282 3.65 -8.23 1.59
N GLY A 283 4.31 -9.10 0.84
CA GLY A 283 3.65 -10.07 -0.05
C GLY A 283 2.69 -10.98 0.71
N ARG A 284 3.17 -11.61 1.79
CA ARG A 284 2.35 -12.54 2.59
C ARG A 284 1.21 -11.85 3.31
N VAL A 285 1.52 -10.69 3.88
CA VAL A 285 0.58 -9.88 4.65
C VAL A 285 -0.58 -9.39 3.78
N ASN A 286 -0.29 -8.83 2.61
CA ASN A 286 -1.34 -8.30 1.74
C ASN A 286 -2.21 -9.41 1.14
N GLY A 287 -1.62 -10.58 0.85
CA GLY A 287 -2.38 -11.76 0.44
C GLY A 287 -3.36 -12.18 1.52
N LEU A 288 -2.84 -12.44 2.73
CA LEU A 288 -3.63 -12.87 3.87
C LEU A 288 -4.75 -11.87 4.24
N PHE A 289 -4.45 -10.57 4.24
CA PHE A 289 -5.44 -9.52 4.51
C PHE A 289 -6.57 -9.50 3.47
N SER A 290 -6.23 -9.59 2.18
CA SER A 290 -7.21 -9.52 1.10
C SER A 290 -8.12 -10.75 1.08
N ASP A 291 -7.54 -11.94 1.29
CA ASP A 291 -8.29 -13.19 1.31
C ASP A 291 -9.21 -13.29 2.52
N ILE A 292 -8.73 -12.91 3.71
CA ILE A 292 -9.55 -12.89 4.91
C ILE A 292 -10.66 -11.84 4.80
N SER A 293 -10.36 -10.62 4.30
CA SER A 293 -11.39 -9.60 4.10
C SER A 293 -12.52 -10.10 3.18
N ARG A 294 -12.19 -10.83 2.11
CA ARG A 294 -13.16 -11.45 1.22
C ARG A 294 -13.97 -12.54 1.94
N ILE A 295 -13.34 -13.41 2.72
CA ILE A 295 -14.02 -14.44 3.51
C ILE A 295 -15.06 -13.81 4.45
N LEU A 296 -14.70 -12.73 5.15
CA LEU A 296 -15.58 -12.07 6.11
C LEU A 296 -16.77 -11.36 5.43
N VAL A 297 -16.65 -10.96 4.17
CA VAL A 297 -17.76 -10.35 3.41
C VAL A 297 -18.69 -11.41 2.80
N GLU A 298 -18.13 -12.52 2.33
CA GLU A 298 -18.89 -13.55 1.58
C GLU A 298 -19.61 -14.56 2.49
N ASN A 299 -19.20 -14.70 3.74
CA ASN A 299 -19.69 -15.75 4.65
C ASN A 299 -20.41 -15.13 5.84
N ARG A 300 -21.46 -15.82 6.33
CA ARG A 300 -22.30 -15.37 7.45
C ARG A 300 -22.32 -16.36 8.62
N ASP A 301 -21.48 -17.40 8.56
CA ASP A 301 -21.39 -18.44 9.58
C ASP A 301 -19.99 -18.36 10.22
N SER A 302 -19.96 -18.25 11.54
CA SER A 302 -18.72 -18.07 12.31
C SER A 302 -17.80 -19.30 12.25
N GLY A 303 -18.37 -20.51 12.15
CA GLY A 303 -17.63 -21.76 11.97
C GLY A 303 -16.97 -21.82 10.59
N VAL A 304 -17.74 -21.52 9.54
CA VAL A 304 -17.23 -21.49 8.15
C VAL A 304 -16.12 -20.45 8.00
N ILE A 305 -16.27 -19.27 8.61
CA ILE A 305 -15.22 -18.25 8.59
C ILE A 305 -13.96 -18.76 9.28
N SER A 306 -14.11 -19.37 10.46
CA SER A 306 -12.97 -19.87 11.22
C SER A 306 -12.19 -20.94 10.43
N GLU A 307 -12.88 -21.86 9.77
CA GLU A 307 -12.25 -22.85 8.89
C GLU A 307 -11.51 -22.21 7.73
N ARG A 308 -12.17 -21.34 6.95
CA ARG A 308 -11.56 -20.71 5.77
C ARG A 308 -10.39 -19.79 6.13
N VAL A 309 -10.44 -19.11 7.27
CA VAL A 309 -9.31 -18.32 7.76
C VAL A 309 -8.11 -19.24 8.05
N CYS A 310 -8.33 -20.38 8.73
CA CYS A 310 -7.25 -21.34 8.98
C CYS A 310 -6.67 -21.91 7.66
N GLU A 311 -7.52 -22.18 6.66
CA GLU A 311 -7.08 -22.62 5.33
C GLU A 311 -6.19 -21.58 4.62
N VAL A 312 -6.57 -20.29 4.66
CA VAL A 312 -5.75 -19.21 4.10
C VAL A 312 -4.41 -19.12 4.83
N VAL A 313 -4.41 -19.19 6.17
CA VAL A 313 -3.17 -19.20 6.96
C VAL A 313 -2.27 -20.38 6.58
N ALA A 314 -2.83 -21.57 6.39
CA ALA A 314 -2.07 -22.77 5.99
C ALA A 314 -1.60 -22.75 4.54
N GLY A 315 -2.32 -22.05 3.66
CA GLY A 315 -1.96 -21.87 2.25
C GLY A 315 -0.85 -20.83 2.02
N GLU A 316 -0.61 -19.95 2.99
CA GLU A 316 0.33 -18.84 2.84
C GLU A 316 1.80 -19.29 3.01
N PRO A 317 2.68 -19.03 2.04
CA PRO A 317 4.08 -19.43 2.10
C PRO A 317 4.80 -18.99 3.38
N GLY A 318 5.38 -19.94 4.10
CA GLY A 318 6.19 -19.67 5.29
C GLY A 318 5.43 -19.79 6.61
N TYR A 319 4.10 -19.88 6.58
CA TYR A 319 3.35 -20.45 7.69
C TYR A 319 3.22 -21.97 7.50
N ALA A 320 3.18 -22.69 8.62
CA ALA A 320 2.90 -24.12 8.65
C ALA A 320 1.38 -24.36 8.70
N GLY A 321 0.66 -23.47 9.36
CA GLY A 321 -0.78 -23.53 9.55
C GLY A 321 -1.21 -22.75 10.78
N GLY A 322 -2.44 -22.95 11.20
CA GLY A 322 -3.00 -22.26 12.34
C GLY A 322 -4.30 -22.86 12.84
N TRP A 323 -4.76 -22.35 13.97
CA TRP A 323 -6.05 -22.70 14.55
C TRP A 323 -6.75 -21.46 15.11
N ILE A 324 -8.07 -21.50 15.13
CA ILE A 324 -8.92 -20.56 15.85
C ILE A 324 -9.59 -21.32 16.98
N GLY A 325 -9.49 -20.78 18.19
CA GLY A 325 -10.07 -21.38 19.39
C GLY A 325 -10.74 -20.34 20.28
N GLU A 326 -11.66 -20.79 21.11
CA GLU A 326 -12.42 -19.97 22.03
C GLU A 326 -12.21 -20.46 23.46
N VAL A 327 -12.05 -19.53 24.40
CA VAL A 327 -11.93 -19.88 25.83
C VAL A 327 -13.30 -19.79 26.47
N SER A 328 -13.79 -20.93 26.95
CA SER A 328 -15.06 -21.00 27.66
C SER A 328 -14.94 -20.34 29.03
N SER A 329 -15.72 -19.29 29.28
CA SER A 329 -15.80 -18.65 30.61
C SER A 329 -16.33 -19.59 31.70
N ALA A 330 -17.15 -20.58 31.33
CA ALA A 330 -17.76 -21.53 32.27
C ALA A 330 -16.78 -22.63 32.74
N THR A 331 -15.87 -23.05 31.87
CA THR A 331 -14.96 -24.17 32.16
C THR A 331 -13.50 -23.77 32.26
N GLY A 332 -13.14 -22.55 31.82
CA GLY A 332 -11.75 -22.11 31.70
C GLY A 332 -10.96 -22.88 30.66
N ARG A 333 -11.62 -23.68 29.81
CA ARG A 333 -10.96 -24.53 28.80
C ARG A 333 -10.96 -23.86 27.43
N LEU A 334 -9.88 -24.08 26.70
CA LEU A 334 -9.73 -23.68 25.30
C LEU A 334 -10.33 -24.77 24.40
N GLU A 335 -11.34 -24.41 23.60
CA GLU A 335 -11.91 -25.26 22.55
C GLU A 335 -11.41 -24.81 21.18
N ILE A 336 -10.86 -25.72 20.39
CA ILE A 336 -10.43 -25.44 19.02
C ILE A 336 -11.65 -25.48 18.10
N ARG A 337 -12.04 -24.33 17.54
CA ARG A 337 -13.16 -24.24 16.60
C ARG A 337 -12.76 -24.67 15.19
N ALA A 338 -11.57 -24.27 14.77
CA ALA A 338 -11.04 -24.62 13.45
C ALA A 338 -9.53 -24.79 13.50
N ALA A 339 -8.98 -25.64 12.64
CA ALA A 339 -7.55 -25.85 12.49
C ALA A 339 -7.23 -26.28 11.07
N SER A 340 -6.09 -25.83 10.54
CA SER A 340 -5.58 -26.25 9.22
C SER A 340 -4.06 -26.16 9.17
N GLY A 341 -3.42 -27.08 8.45
CA GLY A 341 -1.96 -27.16 8.31
C GLY A 341 -1.17 -27.57 9.57
N VAL A 342 -1.84 -27.81 10.70
CA VAL A 342 -1.23 -28.15 11.99
C VAL A 342 -1.75 -29.48 12.53
N ALA A 343 -0.96 -30.12 13.40
CA ALA A 343 -1.34 -31.35 14.11
C ALA A 343 -2.29 -31.09 15.29
N VAL A 344 -3.37 -30.34 15.05
CA VAL A 344 -4.42 -29.99 16.01
C VAL A 344 -5.76 -30.25 15.34
N GLU A 345 -6.68 -30.93 16.04
CA GLU A 345 -8.01 -31.26 15.51
C GLU A 345 -9.05 -30.21 15.92
N SER A 346 -9.99 -29.88 15.03
CA SER A 346 -11.18 -29.12 15.39
C SER A 346 -12.05 -29.92 16.38
N GLY A 347 -12.62 -29.22 17.36
CA GLY A 347 -13.34 -29.78 18.50
C GLY A 347 -12.45 -30.26 19.66
N ALA A 348 -11.12 -30.21 19.53
CA ALA A 348 -10.22 -30.55 20.63
C ALA A 348 -10.33 -29.52 21.78
N THR A 349 -10.24 -29.98 23.02
CA THR A 349 -10.38 -29.12 24.21
C THR A 349 -9.20 -29.28 25.15
N PHE A 350 -8.56 -28.17 25.52
CA PHE A 350 -7.37 -28.11 26.37
C PHE A 350 -7.64 -27.32 27.64
N ASP A 351 -6.99 -27.73 28.74
CA ASP A 351 -6.93 -26.90 29.95
C ASP A 351 -5.97 -25.74 29.69
N ILE A 352 -6.36 -24.50 30.00
CA ILE A 352 -5.56 -23.32 29.68
C ILE A 352 -4.20 -23.36 30.38
N GLU A 353 -4.12 -23.93 31.58
CA GLU A 353 -2.87 -24.08 32.34
C GLU A 353 -1.88 -25.06 31.72
N GLU A 354 -2.35 -25.95 30.84
CA GLU A 354 -1.52 -26.92 30.11
C GLU A 354 -1.10 -26.42 28.72
N THR A 355 -1.56 -25.23 28.31
CA THR A 355 -1.20 -24.61 27.03
C THR A 355 0.10 -23.80 27.10
N PRO A 356 0.74 -23.50 25.96
CA PRO A 356 1.95 -22.68 25.91
C PRO A 356 1.76 -21.33 26.61
N ALA A 357 2.85 -20.78 27.15
CA ALA A 357 2.81 -19.49 27.87
C ALA A 357 2.21 -18.38 27.02
N GLU A 358 2.47 -18.37 25.71
CA GLU A 358 1.93 -17.39 24.77
C GLU A 358 0.41 -17.43 24.69
N VAL A 359 -0.21 -18.61 24.81
CA VAL A 359 -1.67 -18.74 24.81
C VAL A 359 -2.23 -18.15 26.10
N ARG A 360 -1.67 -18.53 27.25
CA ARG A 360 -2.08 -18.01 28.57
C ARG A 360 -1.92 -16.51 28.68
N GLU A 361 -0.75 -16.00 28.35
CA GLU A 361 -0.46 -14.57 28.39
C GLU A 361 -1.38 -13.78 27.46
N THR A 362 -1.72 -14.32 26.28
CA THR A 362 -2.67 -13.66 25.36
C THR A 362 -4.07 -13.59 25.94
N VAL A 363 -4.54 -14.64 26.61
CA VAL A 363 -5.83 -14.65 27.30
C VAL A 363 -5.87 -13.68 28.47
N GLU A 364 -4.78 -13.61 29.25
CA GLU A 364 -4.70 -12.72 30.42
C GLU A 364 -4.55 -11.24 30.04
N THR A 365 -3.75 -10.93 29.03
CA THR A 365 -3.37 -9.56 28.68
C THR A 365 -4.21 -8.95 27.56
N GLY A 366 -4.84 -9.78 26.71
CA GLY A 366 -5.48 -9.31 25.49
C GLY A 366 -4.49 -8.76 24.44
N GLU A 367 -3.19 -9.02 24.59
CA GLU A 367 -2.15 -8.65 23.63
C GLU A 367 -1.60 -9.88 22.89
N PRO A 368 -1.14 -9.75 21.62
CA PRO A 368 -0.54 -10.87 20.92
C PRO A 368 0.79 -11.30 21.54
N HIS A 369 1.08 -12.60 21.64
CA HIS A 369 2.35 -13.12 22.17
C HIS A 369 2.98 -14.16 21.24
N SER A 370 4.31 -14.24 21.24
CA SER A 370 5.06 -15.08 20.30
C SER A 370 6.14 -15.92 20.98
N GLY A 371 6.22 -17.19 20.59
CA GLY A 371 7.12 -18.22 21.12
C GLY A 371 7.92 -18.92 20.02
N SER A 372 8.98 -19.61 20.42
CA SER A 372 9.80 -20.42 19.49
C SER A 372 10.21 -21.75 20.10
N ILE A 373 10.52 -22.75 19.25
CA ILE A 373 11.00 -24.09 19.66
C ILE A 373 12.18 -24.06 20.64
N GLU A 374 12.98 -22.99 20.71
CA GLU A 374 14.12 -22.91 21.63
C GLU A 374 13.70 -23.00 23.11
N HIS A 375 12.43 -22.76 23.43
CA HIS A 375 11.84 -23.07 24.74
C HIS A 375 11.28 -24.49 24.71
N VAL A 376 12.03 -25.44 25.28
CA VAL A 376 11.73 -26.88 25.27
C VAL A 376 10.66 -27.23 26.30
N ALA A 377 9.40 -26.95 26.00
CA ALA A 377 8.27 -27.60 26.64
C ALA A 377 7.68 -28.64 25.67
N ASP A 378 7.49 -29.87 26.15
CA ASP A 378 6.69 -30.87 25.44
C ASP A 378 5.26 -30.77 26.03
N GLY A 379 4.33 -30.24 25.25
CA GLY A 379 2.94 -29.96 25.65
C GLY A 379 1.99 -29.85 24.45
N PRO A 380 0.67 -29.86 24.68
CA PRO A 380 -0.31 -29.63 23.63
C PRO A 380 -0.12 -28.22 23.03
N LEU A 381 -0.37 -28.07 21.72
CA LEU A 381 -0.29 -26.79 20.98
C LEU A 381 1.11 -26.13 20.92
N GLU A 382 2.15 -26.75 21.50
CA GLU A 382 3.54 -26.30 21.35
C GLU A 382 3.97 -26.30 19.89
N PRO A 383 4.83 -25.35 19.43
CA PRO A 383 5.24 -25.26 18.02
C PRO A 383 5.72 -26.60 17.46
N LYS A 384 6.59 -27.28 18.20
CA LYS A 384 7.17 -28.59 17.83
C LYS A 384 6.09 -29.67 17.68
N THR A 385 5.11 -29.71 18.58
CA THR A 385 4.02 -30.70 18.58
C THR A 385 3.01 -30.42 17.47
N ALA A 386 2.71 -29.15 17.23
CA ALA A 386 1.74 -28.72 16.21
C ALA A 386 2.30 -28.74 14.77
N GLY A 387 3.61 -28.91 14.59
CA GLY A 387 4.27 -29.01 13.28
C GLY A 387 4.91 -27.71 12.77
N GLY A 388 5.09 -26.71 13.63
CA GLY A 388 5.74 -25.42 13.33
C GLY A 388 7.04 -25.19 14.10
N ARG A 389 7.76 -24.11 13.78
CA ARG A 389 8.99 -23.66 14.47
C ARG A 389 8.80 -22.47 15.40
N ARG A 390 7.76 -21.68 15.14
CA ARG A 390 7.34 -20.55 15.95
C ARG A 390 5.85 -20.57 16.12
N LEU A 391 5.38 -19.97 17.19
CA LEU A 391 3.97 -19.74 17.49
C LEU A 391 3.77 -18.23 17.66
N LEU A 392 2.75 -17.69 17.02
CA LEU A 392 2.17 -16.39 17.34
C LEU A 392 0.72 -16.62 17.71
N VAL A 393 0.32 -16.15 18.89
CA VAL A 393 -1.08 -16.15 19.32
C VAL A 393 -1.57 -14.72 19.27
N VAL A 394 -2.71 -14.51 18.61
CA VAL A 394 -3.35 -13.21 18.44
C VAL A 394 -4.75 -13.28 19.05
N PRO A 395 -5.12 -12.34 19.94
CA PRO A 395 -6.47 -12.28 20.47
C PRO A 395 -7.43 -11.71 19.40
N LEU A 396 -8.61 -12.31 19.30
CA LEU A 396 -9.69 -11.82 18.43
C LEU A 396 -10.60 -10.93 19.27
N THR A 397 -10.27 -9.64 19.36
CA THR A 397 -10.99 -8.68 20.23
C THR A 397 -11.74 -7.61 19.44
N TYR A 398 -12.95 -7.31 19.89
CA TYR A 398 -13.75 -6.17 19.45
C TYR A 398 -14.26 -5.40 20.67
N GLY A 399 -13.84 -4.14 20.82
CA GLY A 399 -14.08 -3.39 22.04
C GLY A 399 -13.41 -4.08 23.24
N GLU A 400 -14.18 -4.32 24.30
CA GLU A 400 -13.72 -5.04 25.50
C GLU A 400 -13.98 -6.56 25.44
N ARG A 401 -14.62 -7.06 24.37
CA ARG A 401 -14.99 -8.48 24.23
C ARG A 401 -13.97 -9.25 23.42
N GLN A 402 -13.55 -10.40 23.93
CA GLN A 402 -12.71 -11.37 23.23
C GLN A 402 -13.57 -12.50 22.66
N TYR A 403 -13.55 -12.66 21.34
CA TYR A 403 -14.28 -13.68 20.58
C TYR A 403 -13.50 -14.99 20.45
N GLY A 404 -12.19 -14.95 20.68
CA GLY A 404 -11.34 -16.11 20.59
C GLY A 404 -9.86 -15.76 20.47
N LEU A 405 -9.10 -16.74 20.02
CA LEU A 405 -7.67 -16.69 19.78
C LEU A 405 -7.39 -17.24 18.38
N LEU A 406 -6.52 -16.58 17.64
CA LEU A 406 -5.93 -17.08 16.40
C LEU A 406 -4.47 -17.44 16.68
N ALA A 407 -4.12 -18.71 16.54
CA ALA A 407 -2.73 -19.16 16.58
C ALA A 407 -2.21 -19.41 15.17
N ILE A 408 -1.02 -18.89 14.90
CA ILE A 408 -0.31 -19.05 13.63
C ILE A 408 1.04 -19.70 13.92
N TYR A 409 1.36 -20.75 13.18
CA TYR A 409 2.64 -21.44 13.28
C TYR A 409 3.54 -21.08 12.11
N GLY A 410 4.77 -20.66 12.39
CA GLY A 410 5.77 -20.32 11.37
C GLY A 410 6.60 -21.54 10.99
N SER A 411 6.84 -21.75 9.69
CA SER A 411 7.68 -22.86 9.19
C SER A 411 9.18 -22.62 9.38
N GLY A 412 9.59 -21.36 9.54
CA GLY A 412 10.99 -20.92 9.67
C GLY A 412 11.26 -20.08 10.92
N ALA A 413 12.54 -19.88 11.24
CA ALA A 413 12.99 -19.04 12.36
C ALA A 413 13.00 -17.53 12.04
N ASP A 414 12.80 -17.18 10.77
CA ASP A 414 12.73 -15.82 10.23
C ASP A 414 11.28 -15.34 10.00
N VAL A 415 10.29 -16.15 10.38
CA VAL A 415 8.86 -15.85 10.26
C VAL A 415 8.27 -15.46 11.63
N LEU A 416 7.17 -14.73 11.61
CA LEU A 416 6.48 -14.16 12.78
C LEU A 416 7.39 -13.19 13.57
N ASP A 417 8.10 -12.33 12.85
CA ASP A 417 8.91 -11.27 13.47
C ASP A 417 8.03 -10.14 14.06
N ARG A 418 8.66 -9.11 14.65
CA ARG A 418 7.93 -7.97 15.23
C ARG A 418 7.09 -7.18 14.22
N ARG A 419 7.44 -7.21 12.93
CA ARG A 419 6.67 -6.54 11.87
C ARG A 419 5.43 -7.38 11.55
N GLU A 420 5.60 -8.69 11.38
CA GLU A 420 4.50 -9.61 11.09
C GLU A 420 3.49 -9.70 12.23
N ARG A 421 3.95 -9.70 13.49
CA ARG A 421 3.08 -9.67 14.67
C ARG A 421 2.09 -8.50 14.63
N ARG A 422 2.55 -7.30 14.29
CA ARG A 422 1.68 -6.10 14.21
C ARG A 422 0.63 -6.21 13.11
N VAL A 423 0.97 -6.86 12.02
CA VAL A 423 0.00 -7.11 10.94
C VAL A 423 -0.99 -8.17 11.37
N CYS A 424 -0.53 -9.30 11.90
CA CYS A 424 -1.41 -10.37 12.36
C CYS A 424 -2.38 -9.87 13.44
N GLU A 425 -1.95 -8.94 14.29
CA GLU A 425 -2.84 -8.22 15.22
C GLU A 425 -3.95 -7.45 14.49
N SER A 426 -3.62 -6.75 13.41
CA SER A 426 -4.61 -6.03 12.59
C SER A 426 -5.58 -6.99 11.89
N VAL A 427 -5.07 -8.15 11.45
CA VAL A 427 -5.90 -9.24 10.90
C VAL A 427 -6.81 -9.83 11.98
N GLY A 428 -6.30 -10.05 13.20
CA GLY A 428 -7.09 -10.52 14.33
C GLY A 428 -8.24 -9.58 14.66
N LYS A 429 -7.98 -8.27 14.68
CA LYS A 429 -9.03 -7.24 14.83
C LYS A 429 -10.05 -7.28 13.69
N MET A 430 -9.60 -7.47 12.44
CA MET A 430 -10.51 -7.60 11.30
C MET A 430 -11.42 -8.82 11.42
N ILE A 431 -10.85 -9.99 11.77
CA ILE A 431 -11.62 -11.22 11.99
C ILE A 431 -12.63 -10.99 13.13
N ALA A 432 -12.20 -10.40 14.24
CA ALA A 432 -13.07 -10.07 15.36
C ALA A 432 -14.22 -9.14 14.96
N ASN A 433 -13.96 -8.11 14.14
CA ASN A 433 -15.02 -7.23 13.60
C ASN A 433 -16.04 -8.03 12.77
N GLY A 434 -15.58 -8.96 11.94
CA GLY A 434 -16.45 -9.79 11.10
C GLY A 434 -17.28 -10.78 11.92
N LEU A 435 -16.64 -11.45 12.89
CA LEU A 435 -17.33 -12.32 13.85
C LEU A 435 -18.36 -11.55 14.68
N HIS A 436 -18.00 -10.36 15.17
CA HIS A 436 -18.94 -9.47 15.86
C HIS A 436 -20.13 -9.07 14.97
N SER A 437 -19.88 -8.77 13.70
CA SER A 437 -20.94 -8.40 12.76
C SER A 437 -21.90 -9.58 12.52
N ILE A 438 -21.40 -10.81 12.49
CA ILE A 438 -22.20 -12.02 12.35
C ILE A 438 -22.96 -12.31 13.62
N GLU A 439 -22.32 -12.32 14.79
CA GLU A 439 -23.01 -12.54 16.06
C GLU A 439 -24.10 -11.47 16.28
N THR A 440 -23.82 -10.21 15.97
CA THR A 440 -24.82 -9.14 16.04
C THR A 440 -25.95 -9.35 15.02
N THR A 441 -25.63 -9.85 13.82
CA THR A 441 -26.66 -10.18 12.81
C THR A 441 -27.47 -11.40 13.25
N GLU A 442 -26.86 -12.45 13.82
CA GLU A 442 -27.50 -13.66 14.35
C GLU A 442 -28.40 -13.32 15.55
N ILE A 443 -27.95 -12.44 16.45
CA ILE A 443 -28.76 -11.86 17.53
C ILE A 443 -29.99 -11.12 16.96
N LEU A 444 -29.89 -10.54 15.77
CA LEU A 444 -30.98 -9.83 15.09
C LEU A 444 -31.78 -10.70 14.07
N THR A 445 -31.40 -11.96 13.81
CA THR A 445 -32.01 -12.80 12.75
C THR A 445 -32.29 -14.26 13.14
N THR A 446 -32.05 -14.69 14.39
CA THR A 446 -32.35 -16.07 14.78
C THR A 446 -33.85 -16.25 15.01
N ASP A 447 -34.52 -16.98 14.11
CA ASP A 447 -35.96 -17.38 14.14
C ASP A 447 -36.38 -18.23 15.36
N ARG A 448 -35.55 -18.36 16.40
CA ARG A 448 -35.84 -19.14 17.62
C ARG A 448 -35.42 -18.37 18.84
N VAL A 449 -36.37 -18.16 19.75
CA VAL A 449 -36.17 -17.57 21.07
C VAL A 449 -36.54 -18.57 22.15
N VAL A 450 -35.81 -18.53 23.26
CA VAL A 450 -36.14 -19.26 24.47
C VAL A 450 -36.87 -18.30 25.39
N GLU A 451 -38.13 -18.61 25.65
CA GLU A 451 -38.92 -17.92 26.66
C GLU A 451 -38.60 -18.54 28.04
N LEU A 452 -38.12 -17.72 28.95
CA LEU A 452 -37.80 -18.05 30.33
C LEU A 452 -38.79 -17.32 31.23
N VAL A 453 -39.60 -18.06 31.98
CA VAL A 453 -40.44 -17.46 33.04
C VAL A 453 -39.67 -17.56 34.35
N VAL A 454 -39.28 -16.42 34.88
CA VAL A 454 -38.51 -16.28 36.12
C VAL A 454 -39.44 -15.74 37.21
N GLY A 455 -39.50 -16.42 38.34
CA GLY A 455 -40.19 -15.94 39.53
C GLY A 455 -39.19 -15.40 40.54
N ILE A 456 -39.45 -14.21 41.05
CA ILE A 456 -38.67 -13.56 42.11
C ILE A 456 -39.56 -13.50 43.34
N ARG A 457 -39.25 -14.29 44.37
CA ARG A 457 -39.96 -14.30 45.66
C ARG A 457 -39.23 -13.43 46.68
N ASP A 458 -39.12 -12.16 46.37
CA ASP A 458 -38.46 -11.16 47.20
C ASP A 458 -39.30 -9.90 47.24
N SER A 459 -39.85 -9.57 48.40
CA SER A 459 -40.61 -8.33 48.62
C SER A 459 -39.75 -7.07 48.56
N THR A 460 -38.42 -7.23 48.60
CA THR A 460 -37.47 -6.12 48.43
C THR A 460 -37.16 -5.80 46.97
N ALA A 461 -37.55 -6.69 46.04
CA ALA A 461 -37.36 -6.46 44.60
C ALA A 461 -38.08 -5.18 44.15
N SER A 462 -37.43 -4.41 43.27
CA SER A 462 -37.90 -3.08 42.85
C SER A 462 -39.34 -3.09 42.34
N LEU A 463 -39.71 -4.08 41.54
CA LEU A 463 -41.08 -4.23 41.03
C LEU A 463 -42.11 -4.59 42.11
N ALA A 464 -41.73 -5.41 43.10
CA ALA A 464 -42.61 -5.78 44.21
C ALA A 464 -42.89 -4.57 45.13
N ARG A 465 -41.89 -3.72 45.34
CA ARG A 465 -42.04 -2.47 46.12
C ARG A 465 -42.96 -1.46 45.43
N ILE A 466 -42.91 -1.40 44.09
CA ILE A 466 -43.84 -0.58 43.29
C ILE A 466 -45.26 -1.13 43.41
N ALA A 467 -45.44 -2.45 43.31
CA ALA A 467 -46.74 -3.11 43.49
C ALA A 467 -47.34 -2.87 44.90
N ASP A 468 -46.50 -2.95 45.94
CA ASP A 468 -46.88 -2.72 47.33
C ASP A 468 -47.35 -1.27 47.57
N ALA A 469 -46.60 -0.29 47.07
CA ALA A 469 -46.97 1.13 47.17
C ALA A 469 -48.23 1.49 46.36
N VAL A 470 -48.51 0.76 45.28
CA VAL A 470 -49.75 0.88 44.51
C VAL A 470 -50.93 0.17 45.19
N GLY A 471 -50.65 -0.74 46.13
CA GLY A 471 -51.65 -1.54 46.84
C GLY A 471 -52.27 -2.65 46.00
N GLY A 472 -51.60 -3.11 44.93
CA GLY A 472 -52.16 -4.06 43.98
C GLY A 472 -51.16 -4.65 42.98
N GLU A 473 -51.66 -5.48 42.06
CA GLU A 473 -50.84 -6.02 40.97
C GLU A 473 -50.52 -4.91 39.95
N VAL A 474 -49.27 -4.87 39.50
CA VAL A 474 -48.81 -3.94 38.47
C VAL A 474 -48.18 -4.70 37.31
N GLU A 475 -48.50 -4.26 36.10
CA GLU A 475 -47.92 -4.74 34.84
C GLU A 475 -46.90 -3.73 34.34
N HIS A 476 -45.70 -4.18 33.99
CA HIS A 476 -44.67 -3.35 33.39
C HIS A 476 -44.83 -3.34 31.87
N LEU A 477 -45.07 -2.14 31.31
CA LEU A 477 -45.34 -1.92 29.90
C LEU A 477 -44.08 -1.65 29.07
N GLY A 478 -42.98 -1.23 29.69
CA GLY A 478 -41.74 -0.94 28.99
C GLY A 478 -40.80 0.00 29.73
N THR A 479 -39.57 0.13 29.22
CA THR A 479 -38.51 0.93 29.82
C THR A 479 -37.91 1.87 28.79
N THR A 480 -37.62 3.11 29.17
CA THR A 480 -36.88 4.08 28.35
C THR A 480 -35.63 4.53 29.11
N ARG A 481 -34.45 4.48 28.47
CA ARG A 481 -33.21 5.03 29.04
C ARG A 481 -33.19 6.55 28.86
N LEU A 482 -32.84 7.29 29.91
CA LEU A 482 -32.78 8.76 29.89
C LEU A 482 -31.34 9.26 29.73
N ASP A 483 -30.43 8.91 30.65
CA ASP A 483 -28.98 9.24 30.67
C ASP A 483 -28.18 8.08 31.33
N ASP A 484 -26.84 8.17 31.47
CA ASP A 484 -25.89 7.05 31.75
C ASP A 484 -26.26 6.10 32.92
N ASP A 485 -27.09 6.49 33.89
CA ASP A 485 -27.57 5.61 34.96
C ASP A 485 -29.09 5.65 35.23
N ALA A 486 -29.84 6.56 34.59
CA ALA A 486 -31.25 6.81 34.90
C ALA A 486 -32.21 6.20 33.87
N CYS A 487 -33.24 5.50 34.34
CA CYS A 487 -34.24 4.84 33.51
C CYS A 487 -35.66 5.23 33.92
N GLU A 488 -36.54 5.37 32.93
CA GLU A 488 -37.98 5.57 33.12
C GLU A 488 -38.72 4.25 32.84
N LEU A 489 -39.39 3.70 33.85
CA LEU A 489 -40.19 2.49 33.78
C LEU A 489 -41.68 2.85 33.65
N TYR A 490 -42.38 2.21 32.73
CA TYR A 490 -43.80 2.42 32.46
C TYR A 490 -44.62 1.27 33.04
N PHE A 491 -45.67 1.59 33.77
CA PHE A 491 -46.52 0.62 34.47
C PHE A 491 -48.00 0.85 34.19
N ARG A 492 -48.78 -0.22 34.36
CA ARG A 492 -50.24 -0.22 34.42
C ARG A 492 -50.69 -0.87 35.73
N ALA A 493 -51.65 -0.24 36.39
CA ALA A 493 -52.38 -0.80 37.51
C ALA A 493 -53.88 -0.80 37.18
N ASP A 494 -54.55 -1.92 37.44
CA ASP A 494 -55.99 -2.05 37.22
C ASP A 494 -56.77 -1.56 38.46
N GLY A 495 -57.76 -0.67 38.22
CA GLY A 495 -58.61 -0.12 39.27
C GLY A 495 -58.96 1.37 39.08
N GLU A 496 -60.13 1.79 39.57
CA GLU A 496 -60.50 3.21 39.64
C GLU A 496 -59.85 3.87 40.86
N GLY A 497 -59.12 4.97 40.65
CA GLY A 497 -58.58 5.80 41.74
C GLY A 497 -57.41 5.18 42.50
N VAL A 498 -56.53 4.47 41.79
CA VAL A 498 -55.24 3.99 42.33
C VAL A 498 -54.48 5.16 42.95
N ASP A 499 -54.17 5.07 44.23
CA ASP A 499 -53.39 6.08 44.94
C ASP A 499 -51.90 5.86 44.65
N LEU A 500 -51.28 6.84 44.00
CA LEU A 500 -49.87 6.79 43.63
C LEU A 500 -49.01 7.65 44.57
N ASP A 501 -49.58 8.28 45.61
CA ASP A 501 -48.84 9.18 46.51
C ASP A 501 -47.74 8.45 47.29
N GLU A 502 -47.96 7.16 47.62
CA GLU A 502 -46.97 6.34 48.31
C GLU A 502 -45.75 6.00 47.43
N LEU A 503 -45.90 5.94 46.10
CA LEU A 503 -44.81 5.65 45.16
C LEU A 503 -43.73 6.73 45.18
N ALA A 504 -44.13 8.01 45.24
CA ALA A 504 -43.19 9.13 45.29
C ALA A 504 -42.32 9.12 46.56
N SER A 505 -42.73 8.37 47.59
CA SER A 505 -42.01 8.24 48.86
C SER A 505 -41.04 7.05 48.88
N LEU A 506 -41.02 6.22 47.83
CA LEU A 506 -40.10 5.09 47.74
C LEU A 506 -38.66 5.57 47.48
N PRO A 507 -37.66 5.10 48.25
CA PRO A 507 -36.25 5.45 48.06
C PRO A 507 -35.67 5.23 46.66
N LEU A 508 -36.24 4.29 45.90
CA LEU A 508 -35.79 3.95 44.54
C LEU A 508 -36.33 4.91 43.48
N VAL A 509 -37.34 5.72 43.82
CA VAL A 509 -38.06 6.60 42.89
C VAL A 509 -37.49 8.01 42.96
N GLU A 510 -36.90 8.48 41.87
CA GLU A 510 -36.46 9.87 41.73
C GLU A 510 -37.65 10.79 41.40
N SER A 511 -38.50 10.36 40.46
CA SER A 511 -39.71 11.08 40.09
C SER A 511 -40.77 10.15 39.50
N MET A 512 -42.02 10.58 39.52
CA MET A 512 -43.15 9.84 38.96
C MET A 512 -44.07 10.80 38.20
N ARG A 513 -44.72 10.28 37.16
CA ARG A 513 -45.82 10.96 36.48
C ARG A 513 -46.93 10.00 36.08
N THR A 514 -48.16 10.45 36.17
CA THR A 514 -49.29 9.76 35.55
C THR A 514 -49.25 9.97 34.04
N VAL A 515 -49.28 8.88 33.27
CA VAL A 515 -49.27 8.90 31.81
C VAL A 515 -50.70 8.96 31.28
N SER A 516 -51.60 8.16 31.86
CA SER A 516 -53.03 8.14 31.50
C SER A 516 -53.89 7.59 32.64
N GLU A 517 -55.09 8.14 32.79
CA GLU A 517 -56.14 7.59 33.65
C GLU A 517 -57.34 7.23 32.79
N THR A 518 -57.81 5.99 32.92
CA THR A 518 -58.99 5.49 32.23
C THR A 518 -59.91 4.78 33.22
N ASN A 519 -61.16 4.49 32.82
CA ASN A 519 -62.06 3.70 33.65
C ASN A 519 -61.57 2.26 33.86
N ASP A 520 -60.61 1.80 33.05
CA ASP A 520 -60.07 0.44 33.04
C ASP A 520 -58.69 0.34 33.74
N GLY A 521 -58.23 1.42 34.39
CA GLY A 521 -56.96 1.46 35.11
C GLY A 521 -56.14 2.74 34.88
N VAL A 522 -55.01 2.81 35.60
CA VAL A 522 -54.07 3.93 35.59
C VAL A 522 -52.73 3.48 35.01
N SER A 523 -52.21 4.23 34.04
CA SER A 523 -50.85 4.06 33.53
C SER A 523 -49.97 5.18 34.05
N PHE A 524 -48.81 4.84 34.59
CA PHE A 524 -47.87 5.77 35.21
C PHE A 524 -46.44 5.42 34.84
N ALA A 525 -45.56 6.42 34.91
CA ALA A 525 -44.13 6.27 34.66
C ALA A 525 -43.34 6.65 35.90
N VAL A 526 -42.31 5.86 36.20
CA VAL A 526 -41.46 5.99 37.38
C VAL A 526 -40.02 6.12 36.90
N THR A 527 -39.36 7.21 37.26
CA THR A 527 -37.93 7.42 37.01
C THR A 527 -37.14 6.90 38.21
N ILE A 528 -36.13 6.09 37.94
CA ILE A 528 -35.24 5.50 38.95
C ILE A 528 -33.79 5.77 38.56
N THR A 529 -32.96 6.03 39.57
CA THR A 529 -31.53 6.40 39.42
C THR A 529 -30.57 5.22 39.63
N GLU A 530 -31.04 4.11 40.18
CA GLU A 530 -30.29 2.85 40.22
C GLU A 530 -30.84 1.94 39.12
N SER A 531 -29.97 1.55 38.17
CA SER A 531 -30.34 0.69 37.06
C SER A 531 -30.81 -0.67 37.57
N PRO A 532 -32.11 -1.00 37.45
CA PRO A 532 -32.61 -2.28 37.94
C PRO A 532 -32.00 -3.39 37.09
N PRO A 533 -31.88 -4.62 37.59
CA PRO A 533 -31.27 -5.73 36.85
C PRO A 533 -32.00 -6.04 35.53
N LEU A 534 -33.25 -5.57 35.38
CA LEU A 534 -34.00 -5.57 34.12
C LEU A 534 -33.28 -4.83 32.98
N THR A 535 -32.52 -3.76 33.26
CA THR A 535 -31.79 -2.99 32.24
C THR A 535 -30.42 -3.59 31.90
N GLN A 536 -29.86 -4.39 32.81
CA GLN A 536 -28.62 -5.15 32.64
C GLN A 536 -28.84 -6.42 31.78
N LEU A 537 -30.07 -6.93 31.72
CA LEU A 537 -30.41 -8.11 30.91
C LEU A 537 -30.02 -7.99 29.43
N ALA A 538 -30.08 -6.77 28.88
CA ALA A 538 -29.69 -6.52 27.49
C ALA A 538 -28.21 -6.88 27.24
N ASP A 539 -27.32 -6.63 28.21
CA ASP A 539 -25.88 -6.98 28.12
C ASP A 539 -25.67 -8.50 28.16
N HIS A 540 -26.65 -9.23 28.72
CA HIS A 540 -26.68 -10.69 28.73
C HIS A 540 -27.46 -11.30 27.55
N GLY A 541 -27.98 -10.47 26.63
CA GLY A 541 -28.73 -10.90 25.45
C GLY A 541 -30.17 -11.36 25.76
N GLY A 542 -30.70 -10.99 26.92
CA GLY A 542 -32.09 -11.24 27.30
C GLY A 542 -32.94 -9.98 27.18
N VAL A 543 -34.17 -10.11 26.72
CA VAL A 543 -35.15 -9.03 26.68
C VAL A 543 -36.34 -9.41 27.55
N VAL A 544 -36.75 -8.51 28.44
CA VAL A 544 -37.97 -8.70 29.23
C VAL A 544 -39.16 -8.45 28.30
N ALA A 545 -39.86 -9.52 27.93
CA ALA A 545 -41.06 -9.45 27.10
C ALA A 545 -42.29 -9.03 27.93
N GLU A 546 -42.35 -9.47 29.18
CA GLU A 546 -43.46 -9.17 30.08
C GLU A 546 -42.95 -9.21 31.53
N ALA A 547 -43.48 -8.35 32.39
CA ALA A 547 -43.21 -8.40 33.80
C ALA A 547 -44.44 -7.98 34.61
N THR A 548 -44.86 -8.84 35.53
CA THR A 548 -45.93 -8.54 36.48
C THR A 548 -45.41 -8.63 37.90
N ALA A 549 -45.91 -7.78 38.78
CA ALA A 549 -45.50 -7.76 40.16
C ALA A 549 -46.66 -7.62 41.12
N THR A 550 -46.49 -8.24 42.27
CA THR A 550 -47.38 -8.21 43.43
C THR A 550 -46.55 -7.80 44.65
N PRO A 551 -47.18 -7.43 45.78
CA PRO A 551 -46.43 -7.12 47.01
C PRO A 551 -45.52 -8.27 47.50
N GLU A 552 -45.81 -9.52 47.11
CA GLU A 552 -45.05 -10.71 47.51
C GLU A 552 -43.84 -11.01 46.60
N GLY A 553 -43.74 -10.36 45.43
CA GLY A 553 -42.69 -10.64 44.46
C GLY A 553 -43.09 -10.35 43.02
N ALA A 554 -42.22 -10.72 42.07
CA ALA A 554 -42.40 -10.47 40.65
C ALA A 554 -42.31 -11.75 39.80
N THR A 555 -42.96 -11.73 38.65
CA THR A 555 -42.82 -12.75 37.60
C THR A 555 -42.38 -12.05 36.31
N LEU A 556 -41.28 -12.51 35.74
CA LEU A 556 -40.68 -11.98 34.53
C LEU A 556 -40.73 -13.02 33.43
N THR A 557 -41.14 -12.62 32.23
CA THR A 557 -41.00 -13.40 31.01
C THR A 557 -39.86 -12.80 30.21
N ILE A 558 -38.77 -13.55 30.06
CA ILE A 558 -37.55 -13.13 29.39
C ILE A 558 -37.40 -13.94 28.11
N GLU A 559 -37.21 -13.26 26.99
CA GLU A 559 -36.85 -13.88 25.72
C GLU A 559 -35.34 -13.79 25.53
N ALA A 560 -34.69 -14.90 25.20
CA ALA A 560 -33.26 -14.96 24.97
C ALA A 560 -32.89 -15.95 23.85
N PRO A 561 -31.73 -15.79 23.19
CA PRO A 561 -31.25 -16.73 22.19
C PRO A 561 -31.04 -18.15 22.74
N PRO A 562 -31.27 -19.22 21.95
CA PRO A 562 -31.20 -20.61 22.40
C PRO A 562 -29.80 -21.09 22.77
N GLU A 563 -28.73 -20.50 22.21
CA GLU A 563 -27.36 -20.83 22.64
C GLU A 563 -26.97 -20.19 23.98
N ARG A 564 -27.80 -19.30 24.54
CA ARG A 564 -27.43 -18.56 25.75
C ARG A 564 -27.54 -19.42 27.01
N ASP A 565 -26.55 -19.28 27.89
CA ASP A 565 -26.58 -19.92 29.19
C ASP A 565 -27.68 -19.29 30.06
N VAL A 566 -28.80 -20.00 30.23
CA VAL A 566 -29.92 -19.63 31.10
C VAL A 566 -29.43 -19.27 32.51
N ARG A 567 -28.34 -19.88 32.98
CA ARG A 567 -27.77 -19.56 34.28
C ARG A 567 -27.26 -18.12 34.35
N SER A 568 -26.56 -17.65 33.30
CA SER A 568 -26.06 -16.28 33.22
C SER A 568 -27.18 -15.24 33.29
N ILE A 569 -28.33 -15.53 32.67
CA ILE A 569 -29.53 -14.67 32.71
C ILE A 569 -30.15 -14.65 34.11
N LEU A 570 -30.19 -15.80 34.80
CA LEU A 570 -30.72 -15.88 36.16
C LEU A 570 -29.79 -15.23 37.18
N ASP A 571 -28.48 -15.28 36.95
CA ASP A 571 -27.48 -14.74 37.88
C ASP A 571 -27.57 -13.20 37.98
N VAL A 572 -27.95 -12.50 36.89
CA VAL A 572 -28.29 -11.06 36.90
C VAL A 572 -29.29 -10.71 38.01
N PHE A 573 -30.30 -11.56 38.22
CA PHE A 573 -31.29 -11.36 39.26
C PHE A 573 -30.87 -11.91 40.62
N ARG A 574 -30.09 -12.98 40.66
CA ARG A 574 -29.64 -13.60 41.93
C ARG A 574 -28.58 -12.79 42.65
N ASP A 575 -27.84 -11.96 41.91
CA ASP A 575 -26.85 -11.07 42.49
C ASP A 575 -27.51 -9.95 43.30
N GLU A 576 -28.77 -9.60 43.00
CA GLU A 576 -29.49 -8.50 43.64
C GLU A 576 -30.70 -8.95 44.49
N TYR A 577 -31.36 -10.05 44.12
CA TYR A 577 -32.60 -10.51 44.76
C TYR A 577 -32.50 -11.94 45.28
N GLU A 578 -33.21 -12.19 46.39
CA GLU A 578 -33.37 -13.53 46.94
C GLU A 578 -34.52 -14.30 46.24
N GLY A 579 -34.54 -15.63 46.37
CA GLY A 579 -35.68 -16.44 45.92
C GLY A 579 -35.94 -16.43 44.41
N VAL A 580 -34.92 -16.17 43.58
CA VAL A 580 -35.00 -16.21 42.12
C VAL A 580 -35.03 -17.66 41.61
N GLU A 581 -36.17 -18.05 41.05
CA GLU A 581 -36.45 -19.40 40.55
C GLU A 581 -36.89 -19.36 39.08
N LEU A 582 -36.30 -20.23 38.25
CA LEU A 582 -36.81 -20.48 36.90
C LEU A 582 -38.07 -21.33 37.00
N ARG A 583 -39.22 -20.77 36.62
CA ARG A 583 -40.53 -21.46 36.63
C ARG A 583 -40.79 -22.27 35.37
N SER A 584 -40.41 -21.74 34.21
CA SER A 584 -40.52 -22.47 32.94
C SER A 584 -39.45 -22.03 31.94
N ARG A 585 -39.10 -22.95 31.04
CA ARG A 585 -38.26 -22.72 29.87
C ARG A 585 -38.96 -23.34 28.68
N VAL A 586 -39.30 -22.53 27.68
CA VAL A 586 -39.96 -22.99 26.47
C VAL A 586 -39.22 -22.42 25.27
N GLU A 587 -38.65 -23.30 24.44
CA GLU A 587 -38.16 -22.87 23.13
C GLU A 587 -39.36 -22.60 22.23
N ARG A 588 -39.40 -21.41 21.63
CA ARG A 588 -40.39 -21.03 20.64
C ARG A 588 -39.69 -20.54 19.38
N GLU A 589 -40.33 -20.75 18.25
CA GLU A 589 -39.96 -20.00 17.05
C GLU A 589 -40.30 -18.53 17.34
N SER A 590 -39.31 -17.64 17.18
CA SER A 590 -39.55 -16.20 17.25
C SER A 590 -40.60 -15.89 16.19
N ARG A 591 -41.72 -15.29 16.58
CA ARG A 591 -42.63 -14.68 15.59
C ARG A 591 -42.13 -13.28 15.31
N ASP A 592 -40.91 -13.17 14.80
CA ASP A 592 -40.55 -12.04 13.97
C ASP A 592 -41.40 -12.18 12.72
N ARG A 593 -42.55 -11.51 12.74
CA ARG A 593 -43.41 -11.45 11.58
C ARG A 593 -42.54 -11.02 10.42
N THR A 594 -42.44 -11.85 9.39
CA THR A 594 -41.85 -11.41 8.13
C THR A 594 -42.52 -10.08 7.75
N VAL A 595 -41.84 -9.21 7.01
CA VAL A 595 -42.43 -7.93 6.55
C VAL A 595 -43.82 -8.15 5.91
N ALA A 596 -44.05 -9.32 5.30
CA ALA A 596 -45.34 -9.74 4.77
C ALA A 596 -46.41 -10.03 5.85
N GLU A 597 -46.07 -10.67 6.97
CA GLU A 597 -46.99 -10.93 8.09
C GLU A 597 -47.29 -9.67 8.91
N PHE A 598 -46.30 -8.79 9.10
CA PHE A 598 -46.51 -7.48 9.71
C PHE A 598 -47.42 -6.64 8.82
N ALA A 599 -47.14 -6.59 7.52
CA ALA A 599 -48.00 -5.91 6.56
C ALA A 599 -49.42 -6.49 6.60
N ALA A 600 -49.60 -7.81 6.59
CA ALA A 600 -50.92 -8.45 6.65
C ALA A 600 -51.71 -8.08 7.92
N ALA A 601 -51.09 -8.13 9.09
CA ALA A 601 -51.76 -7.77 10.34
C ALA A 601 -52.08 -6.28 10.47
N VAL A 602 -51.23 -5.40 9.96
CA VAL A 602 -51.56 -3.98 9.84
C VAL A 602 -52.71 -3.80 8.85
N ASP A 603 -52.69 -4.52 7.73
CA ASP A 603 -53.71 -4.44 6.67
C ASP A 603 -55.10 -4.89 7.16
N GLU A 604 -55.17 -5.89 8.04
CA GLU A 604 -56.40 -6.36 8.70
C GLU A 604 -56.95 -5.35 9.71
N ARG A 605 -56.08 -4.59 10.39
CA ARG A 605 -56.48 -3.60 11.40
C ARG A 605 -56.90 -2.26 10.79
N LEU A 606 -56.37 -1.90 9.62
CA LEU A 606 -56.70 -0.64 8.95
C LEU A 606 -58.04 -0.72 8.21
N THR A 607 -58.90 0.29 8.40
CA THR A 607 -60.07 0.45 7.53
C THR A 607 -59.65 0.94 6.15
N ASP A 608 -60.48 0.71 5.12
CA ASP A 608 -60.21 1.19 3.75
C ASP A 608 -59.86 2.68 3.69
N ARG A 609 -60.53 3.49 4.52
CA ARG A 609 -60.29 4.95 4.61
C ARG A 609 -58.96 5.30 5.29
N GLN A 610 -58.57 4.55 6.32
CA GLN A 610 -57.27 4.71 7.01
C GLN A 610 -56.11 4.30 6.10
N ARG A 611 -56.26 3.15 5.41
CA ARG A 611 -55.29 2.66 4.42
C ARG A 611 -55.10 3.65 3.27
N ALA A 612 -56.19 4.17 2.73
CA ALA A 612 -56.15 5.17 1.67
C ALA A 612 -55.45 6.46 2.12
N ALA A 613 -55.72 6.92 3.34
CA ALA A 613 -55.07 8.13 3.89
C ALA A 613 -53.55 7.94 4.03
N LEU A 614 -53.12 6.82 4.62
CA LEU A 614 -51.72 6.49 4.82
C LEU A 614 -50.95 6.35 3.49
N LYS A 615 -51.49 5.57 2.54
CA LYS A 615 -50.85 5.36 1.22
C LYS A 615 -50.78 6.65 0.41
N THR A 616 -51.81 7.49 0.48
CA THR A 616 -51.81 8.78 -0.23
C THR A 616 -50.82 9.75 0.42
N ALA A 617 -50.73 9.77 1.75
CA ALA A 617 -49.73 10.56 2.47
C ALA A 617 -48.31 10.20 2.04
N GLU A 618 -47.97 8.91 2.05
CA GLU A 618 -46.65 8.42 1.67
C GLU A 618 -46.28 8.75 0.22
N LEU A 619 -47.16 8.43 -0.74
CA LEU A 619 -46.90 8.68 -2.16
C LEU A 619 -46.78 10.17 -2.53
N ASN A 620 -47.22 11.08 -1.66
CA ASN A 620 -47.10 12.52 -1.85
C ASN A 620 -45.99 13.12 -0.96
N GLY A 621 -45.10 12.31 -0.40
CA GLY A 621 -43.96 12.76 0.42
C GLY A 621 -44.41 13.46 1.71
N TYR A 622 -45.63 13.21 2.19
CA TYR A 622 -46.19 13.94 3.33
C TYR A 622 -45.34 13.83 4.60
N PHE A 623 -44.57 12.75 4.74
CA PHE A 623 -43.74 12.48 5.91
C PHE A 623 -42.29 13.01 5.79
N GLU A 624 -41.86 13.42 4.59
CA GLU A 624 -40.49 13.91 4.34
C GLU A 624 -40.28 15.34 4.87
N TRP A 625 -39.03 15.73 5.12
CA TRP A 625 -38.70 17.14 5.41
C TRP A 625 -37.67 17.69 4.41
N PRO A 626 -37.94 18.85 3.78
CA PRO A 626 -39.16 19.66 3.85
C PRO A 626 -40.33 19.01 3.07
N ARG A 627 -41.55 19.05 3.64
CA ARG A 627 -42.74 18.41 3.05
C ARG A 627 -43.11 19.06 1.71
N PRO A 628 -43.21 18.31 0.60
CA PRO A 628 -43.59 18.84 -0.70
C PRO A 628 -45.09 19.17 -0.82
N VAL A 629 -45.95 18.59 0.04
CA VAL A 629 -47.42 18.74 -0.01
C VAL A 629 -48.01 18.90 1.41
N ASP A 630 -48.97 19.83 1.60
CA ASP A 630 -49.70 19.99 2.86
C ASP A 630 -50.92 19.04 2.94
N GLY A 631 -51.33 18.70 4.17
CA GLY A 631 -52.47 17.80 4.42
C GLY A 631 -53.79 18.30 3.84
N SER A 632 -53.92 19.61 3.55
CA SER A 632 -55.09 20.18 2.88
C SER A 632 -55.20 19.72 1.43
N GLU A 633 -54.09 19.70 0.69
CA GLU A 633 -54.05 19.32 -0.73
C GLU A 633 -54.28 17.82 -0.90
N ILE A 634 -53.77 17.01 0.05
CA ILE A 634 -54.03 15.57 0.09
C ILE A 634 -55.50 15.28 0.39
N ALA A 635 -56.09 16.00 1.34
CA ALA A 635 -57.50 15.85 1.69
C ALA A 635 -58.43 16.18 0.50
N GLU A 636 -58.12 17.23 -0.26
CA GLU A 636 -58.85 17.62 -1.46
C GLU A 636 -58.82 16.51 -2.53
N ARG A 637 -57.66 15.92 -2.78
CA ARG A 637 -57.50 14.78 -3.72
C ARG A 637 -58.26 13.53 -3.26
N MET A 638 -58.43 13.34 -1.96
CA MET A 638 -59.21 12.25 -1.38
C MET A 638 -60.72 12.56 -1.30
N GLY A 639 -61.16 13.77 -1.68
CA GLY A 639 -62.56 14.20 -1.61
C GLY A 639 -63.10 14.29 -0.19
N ILE A 640 -62.24 14.56 0.80
CA ILE A 640 -62.59 14.67 2.23
C ILE A 640 -62.08 15.99 2.82
N THR A 641 -62.54 16.34 4.02
CA THR A 641 -62.01 17.51 4.72
C THR A 641 -60.62 17.25 5.29
N ARG A 642 -59.81 18.31 5.44
CA ARG A 642 -58.49 18.25 6.10
C ARG A 642 -58.57 17.59 7.49
N GLN A 643 -59.61 17.90 8.26
CA GLN A 643 -59.81 17.33 9.60
C GLN A 643 -60.08 15.82 9.54
N THR A 644 -60.90 15.38 8.57
CA THR A 644 -61.19 13.95 8.34
C THR A 644 -59.95 13.20 7.86
N PHE A 645 -59.13 13.80 7.00
CA PHE A 645 -57.85 13.24 6.59
C PHE A 645 -56.91 13.03 7.78
N HIS A 646 -56.70 14.05 8.62
CA HIS A 646 -55.86 13.93 9.82
C HIS A 646 -56.39 12.90 10.83
N GLN A 647 -57.71 12.78 11.00
CA GLN A 647 -58.30 11.76 11.87
C GLN A 647 -58.01 10.34 11.36
N HIS A 648 -58.19 10.10 10.06
CA HIS A 648 -57.88 8.80 9.48
C HIS A 648 -56.38 8.50 9.48
N LEU A 649 -55.54 9.49 9.20
CA LEU A 649 -54.09 9.35 9.21
C LEU A 649 -53.59 9.04 10.62
N ARG A 650 -53.97 9.81 11.65
CA ARG A 650 -53.58 9.52 13.04
C ARG A 650 -54.08 8.17 13.53
N ALA A 651 -55.29 7.78 13.15
CA ALA A 651 -55.80 6.46 13.52
C ALA A 651 -55.06 5.32 12.80
N ALA A 652 -54.55 5.56 11.59
CA ALA A 652 -53.71 4.61 10.86
C ALA A 652 -52.30 4.52 11.47
N GLU A 653 -51.67 5.67 11.75
CA GLU A 653 -50.37 5.78 12.42
C GLU A 653 -50.41 5.11 13.80
N ARG A 654 -51.46 5.34 14.59
CA ARG A 654 -51.61 4.70 15.90
C ARG A 654 -51.66 3.17 15.79
N LYS A 655 -52.43 2.63 14.84
CA LYS A 655 -52.52 1.18 14.61
C LYS A 655 -51.23 0.56 14.08
N LEU A 656 -50.47 1.32 13.29
CA LEU A 656 -49.13 0.94 12.84
C LEU A 656 -48.15 0.87 14.01
N VAL A 657 -48.16 1.89 14.87
CA VAL A 657 -47.32 1.96 16.07
C VAL A 657 -47.72 0.88 17.07
N GLU A 658 -49.02 0.68 17.34
CA GLU A 658 -49.53 -0.42 18.17
C GLU A 658 -49.06 -1.78 17.64
N ALA A 659 -49.16 -2.02 16.32
CA ALA A 659 -48.71 -3.28 15.72
C ALA A 659 -47.18 -3.49 15.76
N TYR A 660 -46.41 -2.41 15.91
CA TYR A 660 -44.95 -2.43 16.00
C TYR A 660 -44.47 -2.55 17.46
N VAL A 661 -45.14 -1.88 18.40
CA VAL A 661 -44.76 -1.79 19.81
C VAL A 661 -45.35 -2.93 20.65
N ASP A 662 -46.57 -3.37 20.36
CA ASP A 662 -47.21 -4.52 21.02
C ASP A 662 -47.61 -5.57 19.97
N PRO A 663 -46.68 -6.48 19.61
CA PRO A 663 -46.94 -7.50 18.60
C PRO A 663 -47.98 -8.55 19.05
N ARG A 664 -48.41 -8.55 20.33
CA ARG A 664 -49.30 -9.56 20.92
C ARG A 664 -50.76 -9.11 21.09
N SER A 665 -51.11 -7.85 20.82
CA SER A 665 -52.51 -7.37 20.87
C SER A 665 -53.39 -7.96 19.75
N ASN A 666 -53.87 -9.19 19.91
CA ASN A 666 -54.85 -9.82 19.04
C ASN A 666 -55.95 -10.54 19.84
#